data_AF-A0AAE0LCM1-F1
#
_entry.id   AF-A0AAE0LCM1-F1
#
_cell.length_a   1.000
_cell.length_b   1.000
_cell.length_c   1.000
_cell.angle_alpha   90.00
_cell.angle_beta   90.00
_cell.angle_gamma   90.00
#
_symmetry.space_group_name_H-M   'P 1'
#
loop_
_entity.id
_entity.type
_entity.pdbx_description
1 polymer ?
#
loop_
_entity_poly.entity_id
_entity_poly.type
_entity_poly.pdbx_seq_one_letter_code
_entity_poly.pdbx_strand_id
1 'polypeptide(L)'
;YIGDEEDHPALAQLCDAMADPSVHELVVTVDILLDADYPLPTVYRSLDIRGACDGGTDTACTVDGQFDAPFLELDGCADQDWRDDLNFTCNDYYESQFCSMDGGYGANWAYSWGLFEDYLTAGQPSPVETCCRCGGATTSTGEALELTLTNLNIINSWSAKYGAAVSAYGHVHLSLDSCYFERNEALVGGGSIAMQSSRDASLTMTNCEATDNSAQFGAVVYVSPVNAISYPRVEIAGGSMQFNTAAFGAAVFARVNATLVLRGVTASHNEAKWGGGAVCGNYNVSLTFEECELNDNTVNMDQYVYIDEGTIYDLPVRGGGAVLAGDTSSVLLSNSWVLRNIVDVQTLEFNEGGGGIAGGIRSCITVTRNSTVAHNQLHRSCCGGGLMVVGDGANVSVTGNSSVTNNYGNYGGGISTSQGNGVLIVIGGGSRVSFNQAVVGGGINGWNSAVTVLLTQASQLSSNKANEEGGGIYVHSYSKIQIEMESVVRNNFANKGGGLYGYQHNQIRLHNHSGIIQNEAVLDGGGILLGVNSYLSLEDSVLRENSAGLNGGGMSCEEGTKVQALRTELKGNKAEAGGAGVYLHTSPEGSFTVAVFEDCGMVENVAKRSSGGGVMANPRSDVTIQGNSLIQGNTGTSGGGVSLWKSSLRIMDGVTFQNNSGVYHGGAISMEESNMTLSNCSIQGNRANFSGGGIFSTLSELSVNAVSLLDNQATVSGGAIHLSDSSTADLGQVLIQTNTAREGGGIRGALYLVNANASLLQCNFSYNQAMTRDMQGGGAVVGAGASLEAERTQWEGNMAELGGGAVAMLGEAAALSLRNSSFMRCSAFVGGSVMLQWPSVLASIHFRELRLHNPQDALAQNIYWHVNDWSLVGSHAPTCEGNCTVLGDGVLFSTNGVRPSVTQEGLGAVTSVEAASGYSIQPPISYYVLDYYSNLAPIPVTQRSSVVPVVATLYGQLASYENWSVGGQILQTYRNPEGVYGAVYDNLVVTGDPGSQVDLFIMTGAAEWAWFLGSVRVNLTFCNQARPPLHPLQDNSNPPAPHQLHIQHIDELTLPHPLRPSNPPHAPDSDALHPRQPLACLRLMNIPARSVRKEAIRCIILRSVGRPYGTPDVGWTDKLSRE
;
A
#
# COMPACT_ATOMS: atom_id res chain seq x y z
N TYR A 1 -51.46 34.95 -1.49
CA TYR A 1 -51.76 36.19 -2.27
C TYR A 1 -51.40 35.96 -3.73
N ILE A 2 -52.08 36.61 -4.68
CA ILE A 2 -51.74 36.59 -6.12
C ILE A 2 -51.84 38.03 -6.64
N GLY A 3 -50.95 38.44 -7.55
CA GLY A 3 -50.88 39.82 -8.06
C GLY A 3 -52.11 40.23 -8.88
N ASP A 4 -52.48 41.52 -8.80
CA ASP A 4 -53.76 42.06 -9.30
C ASP A 4 -54.04 41.80 -10.80
N GLU A 5 -54.93 40.86 -11.10
CA GLU A 5 -55.72 40.78 -12.33
C GLU A 5 -56.98 39.92 -12.09
N GLU A 6 -58.18 40.51 -12.15
CA GLU A 6 -59.45 39.88 -11.67
C GLU A 6 -60.04 38.78 -12.59
N ASP A 7 -59.47 38.56 -13.79
CA ASP A 7 -60.17 37.96 -14.94
C ASP A 7 -60.08 36.42 -15.09
N HIS A 8 -59.80 35.66 -14.01
CA HIS A 8 -59.77 34.18 -14.08
C HIS A 8 -60.75 33.49 -13.09
N PRO A 9 -61.91 32.97 -13.56
CA PRO A 9 -62.98 32.48 -12.69
C PRO A 9 -62.60 31.36 -11.70
N ALA A 10 -61.66 30.48 -12.07
CA ALA A 10 -61.20 29.40 -11.19
C ALA A 10 -60.31 29.91 -10.05
N LEU A 11 -59.62 31.05 -10.23
CA LEU A 11 -58.80 31.67 -9.20
C LEU A 11 -59.64 32.49 -8.21
N ALA A 12 -60.72 33.13 -8.68
CA ALA A 12 -61.71 33.77 -7.80
C ALA A 12 -62.32 32.75 -6.82
N GLN A 13 -62.76 31.58 -7.31
CA GLN A 13 -63.29 30.50 -6.47
C GLN A 13 -62.25 29.94 -5.47
N LEU A 14 -60.96 29.96 -5.83
CA LEU A 14 -59.88 29.55 -4.93
C LEU A 14 -59.70 30.57 -3.79
N CYS A 15 -59.66 31.87 -4.12
CA CYS A 15 -59.56 32.94 -3.12
C CYS A 15 -60.78 32.99 -2.20
N ASP A 16 -62.00 32.81 -2.72
CA ASP A 16 -63.22 32.73 -1.91
C ASP A 16 -63.19 31.54 -0.94
N ALA A 17 -62.69 30.37 -1.36
CA ALA A 17 -62.56 29.18 -0.52
C ALA A 17 -61.45 29.34 0.54
N MET A 18 -60.33 29.98 0.20
CA MET A 18 -59.25 30.31 1.14
C MET A 18 -59.61 31.41 2.15
N ALA A 19 -60.67 32.17 1.90
CA ALA A 19 -61.13 33.24 2.79
C ALA A 19 -62.13 32.77 3.87
N ASP A 20 -62.56 31.50 3.85
CA ASP A 20 -63.45 30.92 4.86
C ASP A 20 -62.63 30.23 5.97
N PRO A 21 -62.60 30.75 7.21
CA PRO A 21 -61.82 30.18 8.31
C PRO A 21 -62.41 28.87 8.89
N SER A 22 -63.37 28.24 8.21
CA SER A 22 -63.87 26.89 8.49
C SER A 22 -63.45 25.82 7.46
N VAL A 23 -62.59 26.20 6.50
CA VAL A 23 -62.01 25.28 5.50
C VAL A 23 -60.62 24.81 5.96
N HIS A 24 -60.57 23.64 6.59
CA HIS A 24 -59.34 23.04 7.14
C HIS A 24 -58.67 22.02 6.18
N GLU A 25 -59.31 21.69 5.06
CA GLU A 25 -58.81 20.80 4.01
C GLU A 25 -59.24 21.36 2.65
N LEU A 26 -58.29 21.63 1.75
CA LEU A 26 -58.58 22.15 0.41
C LEU A 26 -57.89 21.30 -0.67
N VAL A 27 -58.68 20.72 -1.58
CA VAL A 27 -58.23 19.95 -2.74
C VAL A 27 -58.47 20.75 -4.01
N VAL A 28 -57.41 21.04 -4.76
CA VAL A 28 -57.42 21.93 -5.91
C VAL A 28 -56.96 21.18 -7.17
N THR A 29 -57.82 21.14 -8.18
CA THR A 29 -57.54 20.58 -9.51
C THR A 29 -57.88 21.63 -10.56
N VAL A 30 -56.88 22.35 -11.07
CA VAL A 30 -57.07 23.45 -12.04
C VAL A 30 -55.90 23.50 -13.02
N ASP A 31 -56.17 23.41 -14.33
CA ASP A 31 -55.19 23.67 -15.40
C ASP A 31 -54.83 25.18 -15.47
N ILE A 32 -54.03 25.68 -14.52
CA ILE A 32 -53.57 27.09 -14.51
C ILE A 32 -52.33 27.24 -15.40
N LEU A 33 -52.54 27.37 -16.71
CA LEU A 33 -51.49 27.71 -17.67
C LEU A 33 -51.06 29.18 -17.51
N LEU A 34 -50.02 29.43 -16.70
CA LEU A 34 -49.42 30.76 -16.48
C LEU A 34 -48.42 31.15 -17.57
N ASP A 35 -48.81 31.07 -18.84
CA ASP A 35 -47.88 31.31 -19.95
C ASP A 35 -47.55 32.81 -20.15
N ALA A 36 -46.37 33.22 -19.71
CA ALA A 36 -45.89 34.61 -19.71
C ALA A 36 -45.06 34.96 -20.97
N ASP A 37 -45.63 34.79 -22.16
CA ASP A 37 -44.97 34.92 -23.48
C ASP A 37 -44.58 36.36 -23.90
N TYR A 38 -44.22 37.24 -22.95
CA TYR A 38 -43.88 38.66 -23.19
C TYR A 38 -42.76 39.22 -22.28
N PRO A 39 -41.75 39.93 -22.83
CA PRO A 39 -40.63 40.45 -22.04
C PRO A 39 -40.96 41.79 -21.34
N LEU A 40 -41.66 41.75 -20.21
CA LEU A 40 -41.84 42.89 -19.29
C LEU A 40 -41.67 42.46 -17.81
N PRO A 41 -40.71 43.02 -17.06
CA PRO A 41 -40.25 42.47 -15.77
C PRO A 41 -41.09 42.97 -14.56
N THR A 42 -42.43 42.91 -14.64
CA THR A 42 -43.31 43.65 -13.70
C THR A 42 -44.59 42.94 -13.25
N VAL A 43 -44.81 41.65 -13.55
CA VAL A 43 -46.00 40.91 -13.08
C VAL A 43 -45.57 39.66 -12.31
N TYR A 44 -45.77 39.68 -10.99
CA TYR A 44 -45.49 38.56 -10.09
C TYR A 44 -46.64 37.55 -10.12
N ARG A 45 -46.34 36.26 -10.34
CA ARG A 45 -47.35 35.19 -10.41
C ARG A 45 -46.91 33.91 -9.69
N SER A 46 -46.69 34.00 -8.37
CA SER A 46 -46.50 32.84 -7.49
C SER A 46 -47.73 32.59 -6.62
N LEU A 47 -47.93 31.32 -6.22
CA LEU A 47 -48.94 30.93 -5.25
C LEU A 47 -48.37 31.07 -3.81
N ASP A 48 -48.58 32.24 -3.20
CA ASP A 48 -48.20 32.53 -1.81
C ASP A 48 -49.26 31.98 -0.83
N ILE A 49 -48.86 30.92 -0.12
CA ILE A 49 -49.62 30.14 0.88
C ILE A 49 -49.05 30.46 2.27
N ARG A 50 -49.91 30.79 3.23
CA ARG A 50 -49.50 31.09 4.60
C ARG A 50 -50.36 30.34 5.60
N GLY A 51 -49.73 29.45 6.35
CA GLY A 51 -50.31 28.85 7.55
C GLY A 51 -50.13 29.78 8.77
N ALA A 52 -50.46 29.28 9.95
CA ALA A 52 -50.22 30.03 11.19
C ALA A 52 -48.72 30.26 11.43
N CYS A 53 -48.38 31.39 12.06
CA CYS A 53 -47.05 31.68 12.61
C CYS A 53 -47.07 31.56 14.15
N ASP A 54 -45.96 31.11 14.74
CA ASP A 54 -45.82 31.01 16.20
C ASP A 54 -45.64 32.41 16.82
N GLY A 55 -46.69 32.91 17.47
CA GLY A 55 -46.71 34.25 18.07
C GLY A 55 -47.59 35.24 17.29
N GLY A 56 -48.42 36.00 18.02
CA GLY A 56 -49.41 36.90 17.41
C GLY A 56 -48.83 38.15 16.74
N THR A 57 -49.57 38.65 15.74
CA THR A 57 -49.28 39.81 14.85
C THR A 57 -48.29 39.53 13.71
N ASP A 58 -48.64 39.99 12.50
CA ASP A 58 -47.95 39.70 11.22
C ASP A 58 -46.44 40.03 11.20
N THR A 59 -45.97 40.91 12.08
CA THR A 59 -44.58 41.38 12.12
C THR A 59 -43.55 40.31 12.48
N ALA A 60 -43.96 39.16 13.02
CA ALA A 60 -43.07 38.02 13.24
C ALA A 60 -42.74 37.26 11.93
N CYS A 61 -43.52 37.46 10.86
CA CYS A 61 -43.42 36.72 9.60
C CYS A 61 -43.18 37.65 8.38
N THR A 62 -42.43 38.74 8.57
CA THR A 62 -41.96 39.64 7.50
C THR A 62 -40.45 39.49 7.23
N VAL A 63 -40.05 39.62 5.96
CA VAL A 63 -38.67 39.41 5.50
C VAL A 63 -37.81 40.69 5.67
N ASP A 64 -36.51 40.48 5.90
CA ASP A 64 -35.43 41.45 6.12
C ASP A 64 -35.36 42.14 7.49
N GLY A 65 -34.12 42.37 7.94
CA GLY A 65 -33.80 42.95 9.23
C GLY A 65 -33.67 44.48 9.21
N GLN A 66 -33.43 45.03 10.41
CA GLN A 66 -33.41 46.46 10.75
C GLN A 66 -34.77 47.17 10.73
N PHE A 67 -35.48 47.10 11.87
CA PHE A 67 -35.90 48.32 12.53
C PHE A 67 -35.52 48.29 14.02
N ASP A 68 -34.87 49.37 14.48
CA ASP A 68 -34.55 49.59 15.89
C ASP A 68 -35.75 50.23 16.61
N ALA A 69 -36.17 49.61 17.71
CA ALA A 69 -37.08 50.15 18.75
C ALA A 69 -38.54 50.49 18.38
N PRO A 70 -39.45 50.66 19.37
CA PRO A 70 -39.41 50.21 20.78
C PRO A 70 -40.57 49.27 21.15
N PHE A 71 -40.50 48.70 22.37
CA PHE A 71 -41.54 47.93 23.06
C PHE A 71 -43.00 48.25 22.68
N LEU A 72 -43.73 47.23 22.20
CA LEU A 72 -45.14 47.02 22.55
C LEU A 72 -45.22 45.94 23.64
N GLU A 73 -46.34 45.91 24.37
CA GLU A 73 -46.59 44.94 25.44
C GLU A 73 -47.03 43.58 24.84
N LEU A 74 -46.65 42.47 25.52
CA LEU A 74 -47.06 41.11 25.15
C LEU A 74 -48.53 40.86 25.52
N ASP A 75 -49.43 41.47 24.76
CA ASP A 75 -50.87 41.45 25.02
C ASP A 75 -51.43 40.03 24.81
N GLY A 76 -51.62 39.30 25.92
CA GLY A 76 -52.15 37.93 25.95
C GLY A 76 -51.33 36.91 26.73
N CYS A 77 -50.06 37.17 27.06
CA CYS A 77 -49.24 36.27 27.88
C CYS A 77 -49.01 36.84 29.29
N ALA A 78 -49.25 36.03 30.32
CA ALA A 78 -48.96 36.36 31.70
C ALA A 78 -48.05 35.28 32.32
N ASP A 79 -46.88 35.69 32.81
CA ASP A 79 -46.00 34.81 33.59
C ASP A 79 -46.79 34.27 34.79
N GLN A 80 -46.83 32.94 34.93
CA GLN A 80 -47.39 32.32 36.14
C GLN A 80 -46.42 32.51 37.33
N ASP A 81 -46.83 32.14 38.54
CA ASP A 81 -45.96 32.10 39.75
C ASP A 81 -44.93 30.93 39.67
N TRP A 82 -44.31 30.75 38.50
CA TRP A 82 -43.28 29.77 38.22
C TRP A 82 -41.95 30.16 38.87
N ARG A 83 -41.25 29.15 39.39
CA ARG A 83 -39.90 29.24 39.96
C ARG A 83 -39.14 27.94 39.73
N ASP A 84 -37.82 28.04 39.61
CA ASP A 84 -36.90 26.90 39.64
C ASP A 84 -36.60 26.43 41.08
N ASP A 85 -35.80 25.37 41.23
CA ASP A 85 -35.42 24.80 42.53
C ASP A 85 -34.46 25.71 43.34
N LEU A 86 -33.82 26.66 42.67
CA LEU A 86 -33.06 27.78 43.25
C LEU A 86 -33.93 29.00 43.60
N ASN A 87 -35.25 28.93 43.35
CA ASN A 87 -36.29 29.93 43.61
C ASN A 87 -36.24 31.20 42.73
N PHE A 88 -35.49 31.21 41.62
CA PHE A 88 -35.53 32.25 40.59
C PHE A 88 -36.87 32.24 39.83
N THR A 89 -37.37 33.42 39.44
CA THR A 89 -38.61 33.60 38.67
C THR A 89 -38.38 33.73 37.16
N CYS A 90 -39.47 33.71 36.39
CA CYS A 90 -39.49 34.14 34.98
C CYS A 90 -38.80 35.50 34.73
N ASN A 91 -38.97 36.47 35.64
CA ASN A 91 -38.31 37.77 35.50
C ASN A 91 -36.80 37.70 35.80
N ASP A 92 -36.38 36.84 36.74
CA ASP A 92 -34.96 36.65 37.04
C ASP A 92 -34.23 35.93 35.90
N TYR A 93 -34.87 34.94 35.25
CA TYR A 93 -34.35 34.28 34.04
C TYR A 93 -34.20 35.26 32.87
N TYR A 94 -35.14 36.20 32.73
CA TYR A 94 -35.09 37.26 31.72
C TYR A 94 -34.02 38.32 32.02
N GLU A 95 -34.03 38.95 33.21
CA GLU A 95 -33.07 40.01 33.57
C GLU A 95 -31.63 39.49 33.66
N SER A 96 -31.42 38.23 34.08
CA SER A 96 -30.10 37.60 34.08
C SER A 96 -29.66 37.09 32.71
N GLN A 97 -30.54 37.13 31.69
CA GLN A 97 -30.32 36.54 30.36
C GLN A 97 -29.96 35.04 30.41
N PHE A 98 -30.66 34.28 31.26
CA PHE A 98 -30.57 32.82 31.35
C PHE A 98 -31.44 32.12 30.30
N CYS A 99 -32.51 32.78 29.83
CA CYS A 99 -33.31 32.34 28.69
C CYS A 99 -33.26 33.35 27.52
N SER A 100 -33.66 32.93 26.32
CA SER A 100 -33.98 33.80 25.19
C SER A 100 -35.51 33.90 25.02
N MET A 101 -36.00 34.97 24.38
CA MET A 101 -37.44 35.10 24.09
C MET A 101 -37.94 34.06 23.08
N ASP A 102 -37.04 33.38 22.38
CA ASP A 102 -37.31 32.42 21.30
C ASP A 102 -37.44 30.95 21.77
N GLY A 103 -37.53 30.70 23.09
CA GLY A 103 -37.69 29.35 23.63
C GLY A 103 -36.40 28.59 23.93
N GLY A 104 -35.28 29.30 24.21
CA GLY A 104 -33.97 28.66 24.39
C GLY A 104 -33.11 29.25 25.51
N TYR A 105 -31.85 28.80 25.56
CA TYR A 105 -30.84 29.30 26.50
C TYR A 105 -30.40 30.73 26.16
N GLY A 106 -30.35 31.59 27.17
CA GLY A 106 -29.92 32.98 27.05
C GLY A 106 -28.40 33.14 27.07
N ALA A 107 -27.93 34.34 26.71
CA ALA A 107 -26.50 34.63 26.52
C ALA A 107 -25.60 34.42 27.76
N ASN A 108 -26.19 34.38 28.96
CA ASN A 108 -25.45 34.15 30.22
C ASN A 108 -25.63 32.72 30.78
N TRP A 109 -26.33 31.80 30.08
CA TRP A 109 -26.40 30.40 30.49
C TRP A 109 -25.12 29.66 30.11
N ALA A 110 -24.31 29.27 31.09
CA ALA A 110 -23.05 28.58 30.83
C ALA A 110 -23.29 27.10 30.48
N TYR A 111 -22.67 26.61 29.39
CA TYR A 111 -22.77 25.21 28.95
C TYR A 111 -22.39 24.17 30.03
N SER A 112 -21.60 24.58 31.04
CA SER A 112 -21.24 23.74 32.19
C SER A 112 -22.30 23.66 33.31
N TRP A 113 -23.49 24.26 33.14
CA TRP A 113 -24.59 24.20 34.11
C TRP A 113 -25.60 23.10 33.82
N GLY A 114 -25.69 22.61 32.57
CA GLY A 114 -26.64 21.57 32.18
C GLY A 114 -27.89 22.13 31.53
N LEU A 115 -28.98 21.36 31.60
CA LEU A 115 -30.27 21.69 31.00
C LEU A 115 -31.11 22.52 31.97
N PHE A 116 -32.28 23.04 31.54
CA PHE A 116 -33.18 23.73 32.47
C PHE A 116 -33.88 22.73 33.39
N GLU A 117 -34.11 21.52 32.88
CA GLU A 117 -34.75 20.37 33.52
C GLU A 117 -33.99 19.91 34.77
N ASP A 118 -32.67 20.13 34.81
CA ASP A 118 -31.80 19.82 35.96
C ASP A 118 -32.08 20.74 37.17
N TYR A 119 -32.78 21.86 36.97
CA TYR A 119 -33.13 22.89 37.98
C TYR A 119 -34.64 22.95 38.29
N LEU A 120 -35.46 22.02 37.81
CA LEU A 120 -36.92 22.08 38.04
C LEU A 120 -37.34 21.36 39.32
N THR A 121 -38.20 21.98 40.13
CA THR A 121 -38.90 21.23 41.19
C THR A 121 -39.74 20.14 40.55
N ALA A 122 -39.59 18.90 41.03
CA ALA A 122 -40.16 17.71 40.39
C ALA A 122 -41.66 17.84 40.07
N GLY A 123 -41.97 17.91 38.77
CA GLY A 123 -43.34 18.05 38.24
C GLY A 123 -43.74 19.45 37.77
N GLN A 124 -42.84 20.44 37.83
CA GLN A 124 -43.03 21.72 37.14
C GLN A 124 -42.57 21.64 35.67
N PRO A 125 -43.24 22.36 34.75
CA PRO A 125 -42.75 22.61 33.39
C PRO A 125 -41.51 23.53 33.39
N SER A 126 -40.81 23.60 32.25
CA SER A 126 -39.58 24.36 32.08
C SER A 126 -39.82 25.88 31.94
N PRO A 127 -38.79 26.75 32.11
CA PRO A 127 -38.97 28.19 31.92
C PRO A 127 -39.34 28.54 30.49
N VAL A 128 -38.84 27.81 29.49
CA VAL A 128 -39.16 28.06 28.07
C VAL A 128 -40.57 27.59 27.67
N GLU A 129 -41.22 26.76 28.50
CA GLU A 129 -42.63 26.38 28.36
C GLU A 129 -43.59 27.32 29.10
N THR A 130 -43.12 28.06 30.11
CA THR A 130 -44.00 28.71 31.12
C THR A 130 -43.82 30.22 31.25
N CYS A 131 -42.61 30.72 30.99
CA CYS A 131 -42.27 32.13 31.13
C CYS A 131 -42.40 32.84 29.78
N CYS A 132 -43.26 33.85 29.70
CA CYS A 132 -43.58 34.60 28.49
C CYS A 132 -42.32 35.19 27.84
N ARG A 133 -41.39 35.68 28.65
CA ARG A 133 -40.11 36.27 28.21
C ARG A 133 -39.00 35.25 27.94
N CYS A 134 -39.30 33.96 28.08
CA CYS A 134 -38.43 32.84 27.74
C CYS A 134 -38.98 31.98 26.58
N GLY A 135 -40.03 32.43 25.89
CA GLY A 135 -40.71 31.66 24.82
C GLY A 135 -41.99 30.92 25.23
N GLY A 136 -42.35 30.92 26.52
CA GLY A 136 -43.54 30.24 27.06
C GLY A 136 -44.90 30.82 26.61
N ALA A 137 -44.91 31.82 25.72
CA ALA A 137 -46.11 32.38 25.11
C ALA A 137 -46.70 31.50 23.98
N THR A 138 -46.08 30.37 23.66
CA THR A 138 -46.24 29.63 22.39
C THR A 138 -47.23 28.45 22.43
N THR A 139 -48.21 28.46 23.35
CA THR A 139 -49.27 27.42 23.40
C THR A 139 -50.56 27.80 22.64
N SER A 140 -50.50 28.75 21.71
CA SER A 140 -51.57 28.99 20.75
C SER A 140 -51.53 27.90 19.67
N THR A 141 -52.43 26.92 19.75
CA THR A 141 -52.57 25.85 18.74
C THR A 141 -53.12 26.41 17.44
N GLY A 142 -52.24 26.94 16.58
CA GLY A 142 -52.55 27.11 15.17
C GLY A 142 -52.72 25.73 14.53
N GLU A 143 -53.89 25.48 13.94
CA GLU A 143 -54.09 24.26 13.15
C GLU A 143 -53.25 24.37 11.86
N ALA A 144 -52.59 23.27 11.49
CA ALA A 144 -51.74 23.25 10.30
C ALA A 144 -52.60 23.29 9.02
N LEU A 145 -52.16 24.07 8.04
CA LEU A 145 -52.88 24.23 6.78
C LEU A 145 -52.59 23.05 5.83
N GLU A 146 -53.56 22.15 5.70
CA GLU A 146 -53.53 21.02 4.75
C GLU A 146 -54.02 21.48 3.35
N LEU A 147 -53.12 21.48 2.37
CA LEU A 147 -53.41 21.85 0.98
C LEU A 147 -52.94 20.78 0.01
N THR A 148 -53.86 20.25 -0.82
CA THR A 148 -53.53 19.31 -1.90
C THR A 148 -53.75 19.95 -3.27
N LEU A 149 -52.68 20.02 -4.05
CA LEU A 149 -52.63 20.59 -5.40
C LEU A 149 -52.36 19.48 -6.41
N THR A 150 -53.21 19.36 -7.44
CA THR A 150 -53.16 18.22 -8.38
C THR A 150 -53.18 18.68 -9.85
N ASN A 151 -52.31 18.08 -10.67
CA ASN A 151 -52.21 18.34 -12.12
C ASN A 151 -52.00 19.83 -12.48
N LEU A 152 -51.18 20.56 -11.72
CA LEU A 152 -50.86 21.96 -12.01
C LEU A 152 -49.65 22.05 -12.96
N ASN A 153 -49.75 22.88 -14.01
CA ASN A 153 -48.66 23.14 -14.96
C ASN A 153 -48.17 24.60 -14.82
N ILE A 154 -47.20 24.85 -13.94
CA ILE A 154 -46.71 26.20 -13.64
C ILE A 154 -45.42 26.47 -14.43
N ILE A 155 -45.49 27.42 -15.34
CA ILE A 155 -44.46 27.69 -16.35
C ILE A 155 -44.07 29.18 -16.30
N ASN A 156 -42.83 29.52 -16.65
CA ASN A 156 -42.34 30.89 -16.86
C ASN A 156 -42.57 31.87 -15.67
N SER A 157 -42.72 31.36 -14.43
CA SER A 157 -43.10 32.19 -13.27
C SER A 157 -41.89 32.73 -12.51
N TRP A 158 -41.93 33.98 -12.04
CA TRP A 158 -40.77 34.69 -11.48
C TRP A 158 -41.01 35.27 -10.07
N SER A 159 -40.00 35.16 -9.19
CA SER A 159 -40.01 35.71 -7.82
C SER A 159 -38.72 36.45 -7.47
N ALA A 160 -38.88 37.66 -6.92
CA ALA A 160 -37.77 38.49 -6.45
C ALA A 160 -37.06 37.95 -5.19
N LYS A 161 -37.60 36.91 -4.53
CA LYS A 161 -36.93 36.21 -3.42
C LYS A 161 -37.15 34.70 -3.46
N TYR A 162 -38.34 34.24 -3.08
CA TYR A 162 -38.61 32.83 -2.82
C TYR A 162 -39.85 32.29 -3.54
N GLY A 163 -39.81 31.02 -3.98
CA GLY A 163 -40.98 30.24 -4.40
C GLY A 163 -41.72 30.83 -5.59
N ALA A 164 -41.16 30.75 -6.80
CA ALA A 164 -41.74 31.46 -7.95
C ALA A 164 -42.99 30.78 -8.54
N ALA A 165 -43.14 29.46 -8.38
CA ALA A 165 -44.41 28.77 -8.63
C ALA A 165 -45.26 28.70 -7.35
N VAL A 166 -44.67 28.23 -6.25
CA VAL A 166 -45.34 28.06 -4.94
C VAL A 166 -44.43 28.53 -3.81
N SER A 167 -44.97 29.32 -2.88
CA SER A 167 -44.24 29.87 -1.74
C SER A 167 -45.07 29.61 -0.47
N ALA A 168 -44.61 28.71 0.40
CA ALA A 168 -45.34 28.25 1.57
C ALA A 168 -44.66 28.68 2.88
N TYR A 169 -45.39 29.38 3.74
CA TYR A 169 -44.88 29.97 4.99
C TYR A 169 -45.67 29.47 6.23
N GLY A 170 -44.97 29.20 7.33
CA GLY A 170 -45.57 28.82 8.62
C GLY A 170 -45.95 27.34 8.74
N HIS A 171 -47.00 27.07 9.52
CA HIS A 171 -47.54 25.72 9.78
C HIS A 171 -48.35 25.21 8.58
N VAL A 172 -47.69 24.55 7.62
CA VAL A 172 -48.30 24.10 6.36
C VAL A 172 -47.93 22.64 6.05
N HIS A 173 -48.93 21.86 5.66
CA HIS A 173 -48.77 20.55 5.03
C HIS A 173 -49.21 20.68 3.55
N LEU A 174 -48.22 20.74 2.65
CA LEU A 174 -48.43 20.91 1.21
C LEU A 174 -48.24 19.57 0.49
N SER A 175 -49.27 19.12 -0.22
CA SER A 175 -49.22 17.94 -1.09
C SER A 175 -49.36 18.37 -2.56
N LEU A 176 -48.48 17.84 -3.41
CA LEU A 176 -48.47 18.02 -4.86
C LEU A 176 -48.53 16.65 -5.54
N ASP A 177 -49.47 16.44 -6.45
CA ASP A 177 -49.56 15.21 -7.27
C ASP A 177 -49.64 15.54 -8.76
N SER A 178 -48.73 14.95 -9.53
CA SER A 178 -48.68 14.98 -10.99
C SER A 178 -48.59 16.40 -11.56
N CYS A 179 -47.90 17.30 -10.85
CA CYS A 179 -47.67 18.70 -11.25
C CYS A 179 -46.37 18.86 -12.06
N TYR A 180 -46.37 19.81 -12.99
CA TYR A 180 -45.27 20.14 -13.90
C TYR A 180 -44.75 21.57 -13.67
N PHE A 181 -43.43 21.76 -13.64
CA PHE A 181 -42.78 23.04 -13.36
C PHE A 181 -41.68 23.36 -14.38
N GLU A 182 -41.88 24.33 -15.28
CA GLU A 182 -40.90 24.69 -16.34
C GLU A 182 -40.49 26.17 -16.32
N ARG A 183 -39.18 26.48 -16.40
CA ARG A 183 -38.65 27.86 -16.48
C ARG A 183 -39.10 28.81 -15.36
N ASN A 184 -39.28 28.31 -14.15
CA ASN A 184 -39.58 29.16 -13.01
C ASN A 184 -38.27 29.65 -12.35
N GLU A 185 -38.20 30.93 -12.01
CA GLU A 185 -36.99 31.60 -11.53
C GLU A 185 -37.24 32.35 -10.21
N ALA A 186 -36.46 32.04 -9.16
CA ALA A 186 -36.50 32.74 -7.88
C ALA A 186 -35.11 33.27 -7.51
N LEU A 187 -34.96 34.60 -7.31
CA LEU A 187 -33.63 35.20 -7.11
C LEU A 187 -32.85 34.63 -5.91
N VAL A 188 -33.53 34.18 -4.85
CA VAL A 188 -32.89 33.60 -3.64
C VAL A 188 -33.14 32.10 -3.54
N GLY A 189 -34.38 31.60 -3.51
CA GLY A 189 -34.56 30.14 -3.36
C GLY A 189 -35.91 29.57 -3.70
N GLY A 190 -35.93 28.33 -4.19
CA GLY A 190 -37.15 27.65 -4.60
C GLY A 190 -37.64 28.21 -5.93
N GLY A 191 -36.89 27.96 -7.00
CA GLY A 191 -37.24 28.40 -8.35
C GLY A 191 -38.67 27.98 -8.71
N SER A 192 -39.02 26.73 -8.44
CA SER A 192 -40.43 26.30 -8.36
C SER A 192 -41.02 26.55 -6.96
N ILE A 193 -40.55 25.82 -5.94
CA ILE A 193 -41.21 25.71 -4.63
C ILE A 193 -40.26 26.17 -3.51
N ALA A 194 -40.72 27.10 -2.67
CA ALA A 194 -40.05 27.42 -1.40
C ALA A 194 -40.97 27.10 -0.21
N MET A 195 -40.39 26.51 0.83
CA MET A 195 -41.06 26.22 2.10
C MET A 195 -40.26 26.83 3.26
N GLN A 196 -40.87 27.78 3.98
CA GLN A 196 -40.31 28.49 5.13
C GLN A 196 -41.14 28.18 6.38
N SER A 197 -40.72 27.15 7.11
CA SER A 197 -41.56 26.41 8.05
C SER A 197 -41.39 26.79 9.52
N SER A 198 -42.50 26.94 10.23
CA SER A 198 -42.55 26.69 11.69
C SER A 198 -42.61 25.18 11.97
N ARG A 199 -42.93 24.79 13.22
CA ARG A 199 -42.80 23.40 13.70
C ARG A 199 -43.63 22.41 12.85
N ASP A 200 -43.14 21.18 12.70
CA ASP A 200 -43.81 20.02 12.08
C ASP A 200 -44.34 20.11 10.63
N ALA A 201 -44.20 21.25 9.94
CA ALA A 201 -44.62 21.44 8.54
C ALA A 201 -43.98 20.44 7.54
N SER A 202 -44.69 20.16 6.44
CA SER A 202 -44.22 19.18 5.43
C SER A 202 -44.58 19.48 3.99
N LEU A 203 -43.73 19.03 3.06
CA LEU A 203 -43.96 19.03 1.61
C LEU A 203 -43.96 17.59 1.08
N THR A 204 -45.01 17.19 0.38
CA THR A 204 -45.07 15.94 -0.39
C THR A 204 -45.20 16.24 -1.87
N MET A 205 -44.39 15.61 -2.72
CA MET A 205 -44.46 15.71 -4.18
C MET A 205 -44.55 14.30 -4.77
N THR A 206 -45.60 14.00 -5.52
CA THR A 206 -45.84 12.68 -6.13
C THR A 206 -45.91 12.82 -7.64
N ASN A 207 -45.12 12.04 -8.38
CA ASN A 207 -45.04 12.06 -9.86
C ASN A 207 -44.80 13.45 -10.49
N CYS A 208 -44.26 14.41 -9.75
CA CYS A 208 -44.04 15.77 -10.25
C CYS A 208 -42.81 15.84 -11.18
N GLU A 209 -42.89 16.65 -12.23
CA GLU A 209 -41.77 16.92 -13.14
C GLU A 209 -41.35 18.39 -13.04
N ALA A 210 -40.04 18.66 -12.99
CA ALA A 210 -39.51 20.02 -12.93
C ALA A 210 -38.26 20.18 -13.80
N THR A 211 -38.32 21.09 -14.77
CA THR A 211 -37.26 21.29 -15.76
C THR A 211 -36.92 22.76 -16.04
N ASP A 212 -35.66 23.06 -16.37
CA ASP A 212 -35.23 24.39 -16.84
C ASP A 212 -35.47 25.53 -15.80
N ASN A 213 -35.67 25.19 -14.51
CA ASN A 213 -35.90 26.17 -13.42
C ASN A 213 -34.57 26.74 -12.88
N SER A 214 -34.61 27.91 -12.24
CA SER A 214 -33.43 28.65 -11.76
C SER A 214 -33.61 29.23 -10.34
N ALA A 215 -32.57 29.17 -9.49
CA ALA A 215 -32.51 29.92 -8.22
C ALA A 215 -31.09 30.10 -7.67
N GLN A 216 -30.88 30.91 -6.62
CA GLN A 216 -29.61 30.84 -5.88
C GLN A 216 -29.53 29.55 -5.04
N PHE A 217 -30.60 29.16 -4.34
CA PHE A 217 -30.68 27.97 -3.50
C PHE A 217 -31.88 27.08 -3.89
N GLY A 218 -31.64 25.88 -4.45
CA GLY A 218 -32.73 24.93 -4.77
C GLY A 218 -33.66 25.42 -5.87
N ALA A 219 -33.36 25.16 -7.14
CA ALA A 219 -34.18 25.67 -8.24
C ALA A 219 -35.53 24.95 -8.40
N VAL A 220 -35.71 23.76 -7.84
CA VAL A 220 -37.03 23.10 -7.74
C VAL A 220 -37.60 23.25 -6.32
N VAL A 221 -36.83 22.90 -5.28
CA VAL A 221 -37.28 22.96 -3.88
C VAL A 221 -36.25 23.64 -2.98
N TYR A 222 -36.69 24.65 -2.24
CA TYR A 222 -35.95 25.27 -1.13
C TYR A 222 -36.67 25.03 0.20
N VAL A 223 -35.92 24.61 1.22
CA VAL A 223 -36.43 24.37 2.58
C VAL A 223 -35.58 25.13 3.60
N SER A 224 -36.21 25.99 4.40
CA SER A 224 -35.62 26.54 5.62
C SER A 224 -36.64 26.50 6.74
N PRO A 225 -36.28 26.03 7.95
CA PRO A 225 -37.07 26.35 9.13
C PRO A 225 -36.96 27.86 9.44
N VAL A 226 -37.96 28.39 10.15
CA VAL A 226 -38.03 29.77 10.65
C VAL A 226 -37.29 29.90 11.99
N ASN A 227 -37.21 28.83 12.78
CA ASN A 227 -36.52 28.81 14.08
C ASN A 227 -35.76 27.48 14.30
N ALA A 228 -34.87 27.44 15.30
CA ALA A 228 -33.98 26.30 15.55
C ALA A 228 -34.70 25.00 16.01
N ILE A 229 -35.97 25.10 16.40
CA ILE A 229 -36.78 23.99 16.95
C ILE A 229 -37.75 23.38 15.92
N SER A 230 -37.74 23.85 14.67
CA SER A 230 -38.58 23.34 13.58
C SER A 230 -37.82 22.32 12.73
N TYR A 231 -38.45 21.18 12.43
CA TYR A 231 -37.86 20.05 11.70
C TYR A 231 -38.67 19.69 10.43
N PRO A 232 -38.64 20.53 9.38
CA PRO A 232 -39.46 20.33 8.19
C PRO A 232 -39.15 19.01 7.47
N ARG A 233 -40.20 18.30 7.07
CA ARG A 233 -40.10 17.03 6.34
C ARG A 233 -40.53 17.20 4.89
N VAL A 234 -39.68 16.79 3.95
CA VAL A 234 -39.98 16.80 2.51
C VAL A 234 -39.84 15.40 1.93
N GLU A 235 -40.88 14.92 1.24
CA GLU A 235 -40.87 13.63 0.55
C GLU A 235 -41.24 13.80 -0.94
N ILE A 236 -40.42 13.24 -1.82
CA ILE A 236 -40.59 13.30 -3.28
C ILE A 236 -40.64 11.85 -3.80
N ALA A 237 -41.75 11.45 -4.41
CA ALA A 237 -42.02 10.09 -4.85
C ALA A 237 -42.37 10.03 -6.35
N GLY A 238 -41.50 9.40 -7.14
CA GLY A 238 -41.59 9.38 -8.60
C GLY A 238 -41.25 10.73 -9.24
N GLY A 239 -41.51 10.85 -10.55
CA GLY A 239 -41.25 12.08 -11.30
C GLY A 239 -39.77 12.36 -11.56
N SER A 240 -39.45 13.56 -12.03
CA SER A 240 -38.07 13.92 -12.37
C SER A 240 -37.72 15.40 -12.21
N MET A 241 -36.45 15.69 -11.95
CA MET A 241 -35.90 17.04 -11.82
C MET A 241 -34.70 17.20 -12.75
N GLN A 242 -34.87 17.89 -13.89
CA GLN A 242 -33.89 17.88 -14.99
C GLN A 242 -33.46 19.29 -15.45
N PHE A 243 -32.20 19.47 -15.84
CA PHE A 243 -31.70 20.74 -16.41
C PHE A 243 -31.90 22.00 -15.54
N ASN A 244 -32.17 21.86 -14.24
CA ASN A 244 -32.36 22.99 -13.34
C ASN A 244 -31.00 23.56 -12.92
N THR A 245 -30.92 24.87 -12.68
CA THR A 245 -29.66 25.58 -12.42
C THR A 245 -29.69 26.31 -11.09
N ALA A 246 -28.67 26.15 -10.23
CA ALA A 246 -28.56 26.97 -9.02
C ALA A 246 -27.14 27.39 -8.61
N ALA A 247 -27.02 28.32 -7.67
CA ALA A 247 -25.73 28.56 -7.02
C ALA A 247 -25.39 27.43 -6.03
N PHE A 248 -26.37 26.92 -5.26
CA PHE A 248 -26.22 25.78 -4.36
C PHE A 248 -27.42 24.82 -4.45
N GLY A 249 -27.15 23.52 -4.61
CA GLY A 249 -28.20 22.48 -4.59
C GLY A 249 -29.13 22.58 -5.79
N ALA A 250 -28.67 22.20 -6.99
CA ALA A 250 -29.32 22.59 -8.24
C ALA A 250 -30.83 22.34 -8.29
N ALA A 251 -31.29 21.14 -7.91
CA ALA A 251 -32.72 20.85 -7.81
C ALA A 251 -33.27 21.14 -6.40
N VAL A 252 -32.65 20.58 -5.36
CA VAL A 252 -33.17 20.64 -3.98
C VAL A 252 -32.13 21.17 -3.00
N PHE A 253 -32.51 22.14 -2.18
CA PHE A 253 -31.69 22.71 -1.11
C PHE A 253 -32.44 22.74 0.22
N ALA A 254 -31.82 22.23 1.29
CA ALA A 254 -32.30 22.35 2.67
C ALA A 254 -31.26 23.01 3.58
N ARG A 255 -31.65 24.11 4.25
CA ARG A 255 -30.74 24.97 5.02
C ARG A 255 -30.26 24.34 6.32
N VAL A 256 -31.18 23.87 7.18
CA VAL A 256 -30.86 23.33 8.51
C VAL A 256 -32.01 22.45 9.03
N ASN A 257 -31.71 21.45 9.87
CA ASN A 257 -32.67 20.63 10.63
C ASN A 257 -33.78 19.93 9.82
N ALA A 258 -33.56 19.65 8.53
CA ALA A 258 -34.57 19.08 7.64
C ALA A 258 -34.45 17.56 7.44
N THR A 259 -35.57 16.91 7.12
CA THR A 259 -35.59 15.53 6.61
C THR A 259 -36.05 15.52 5.16
N LEU A 260 -35.23 14.96 4.27
CA LEU A 260 -35.49 14.80 2.83
C LEU A 260 -35.53 13.32 2.47
N VAL A 261 -36.64 12.88 1.87
CA VAL A 261 -36.84 11.50 1.42
C VAL A 261 -37.21 11.49 -0.06
N LEU A 262 -36.35 10.94 -0.90
CA LEU A 262 -36.60 10.79 -2.34
C LEU A 262 -36.81 9.29 -2.65
N ARG A 263 -37.86 8.98 -3.42
CA ARG A 263 -38.28 7.61 -3.77
C ARG A 263 -38.55 7.49 -5.26
N GLY A 264 -37.82 6.66 -6.00
CA GLY A 264 -38.08 6.47 -7.44
C GLY A 264 -37.87 7.72 -8.31
N VAL A 265 -37.12 8.72 -7.81
CA VAL A 265 -36.92 10.02 -8.47
C VAL A 265 -35.70 9.99 -9.39
N THR A 266 -35.80 10.55 -10.59
CA THR A 266 -34.66 10.85 -11.47
C THR A 266 -34.27 12.33 -11.38
N ALA A 267 -33.07 12.64 -10.90
CA ALA A 267 -32.53 14.01 -10.94
C ALA A 267 -31.29 14.06 -11.85
N SER A 268 -31.39 14.72 -13.01
CA SER A 268 -30.34 14.65 -14.02
C SER A 268 -30.01 15.94 -14.77
N HIS A 269 -28.77 16.05 -15.25
CA HIS A 269 -28.30 17.20 -16.05
C HIS A 269 -28.48 18.58 -15.38
N ASN A 270 -28.67 18.63 -14.06
CA ASN A 270 -28.78 19.89 -13.33
C ASN A 270 -27.38 20.49 -13.10
N GLU A 271 -27.26 21.82 -13.08
CA GLU A 271 -25.98 22.53 -12.87
C GLU A 271 -26.01 23.34 -11.55
N ALA A 272 -25.05 23.09 -10.68
CA ALA A 272 -24.77 23.91 -9.50
C ALA A 272 -23.44 24.66 -9.67
N LYS A 273 -23.27 25.81 -9.00
CA LYS A 273 -21.93 26.37 -8.80
C LYS A 273 -21.18 25.71 -7.65
N TRP A 274 -21.86 25.51 -6.52
CA TRP A 274 -21.34 24.91 -5.29
C TRP A 274 -22.37 23.94 -4.68
N GLY A 275 -21.98 23.22 -3.63
CA GLY A 275 -22.85 22.28 -2.97
C GLY A 275 -23.16 21.05 -3.83
N GLY A 276 -24.38 20.52 -3.68
CA GLY A 276 -24.85 19.36 -4.43
C GLY A 276 -25.26 19.72 -5.86
N GLY A 277 -24.74 18.99 -6.86
CA GLY A 277 -25.17 19.14 -8.26
C GLY A 277 -26.63 18.74 -8.53
N ALA A 278 -27.28 18.05 -7.59
CA ALA A 278 -28.73 17.83 -7.58
C ALA A 278 -29.35 18.17 -6.22
N VAL A 279 -28.81 17.64 -5.11
CA VAL A 279 -29.39 17.78 -3.76
C VAL A 279 -28.35 18.26 -2.74
N CYS A 280 -28.68 19.30 -1.97
CA CYS A 280 -27.81 19.89 -0.96
C CYS A 280 -28.53 19.99 0.40
N GLY A 281 -28.02 19.31 1.43
CA GLY A 281 -28.41 19.51 2.82
C GLY A 281 -27.27 20.16 3.58
N ASN A 282 -27.46 21.38 4.12
CA ASN A 282 -26.36 22.18 4.64
C ASN A 282 -25.93 21.87 6.09
N TYR A 283 -26.86 21.79 7.05
CA TYR A 283 -26.51 21.46 8.45
C TYR A 283 -27.58 20.59 9.12
N ASN A 284 -27.16 19.51 9.78
CA ASN A 284 -28.04 18.56 10.47
C ASN A 284 -29.25 18.11 9.60
N VAL A 285 -28.99 17.77 8.33
CA VAL A 285 -30.01 17.33 7.37
C VAL A 285 -29.93 15.81 7.17
N SER A 286 -31.07 15.13 7.18
CA SER A 286 -31.17 13.72 6.80
C SER A 286 -31.58 13.57 5.34
N LEU A 287 -30.74 12.97 4.50
CA LEU A 287 -30.99 12.73 3.08
C LEU A 287 -31.17 11.22 2.83
N THR A 288 -32.37 10.79 2.45
CA THR A 288 -32.69 9.40 2.11
C THR A 288 -33.08 9.27 0.63
N PHE A 289 -32.50 8.30 -0.07
CA PHE A 289 -32.69 8.04 -1.49
C PHE A 289 -32.98 6.56 -1.73
N GLU A 290 -34.22 6.22 -2.04
CA GLU A 290 -34.67 4.86 -2.32
C GLU A 290 -35.09 4.71 -3.78
N GLU A 291 -34.42 3.83 -4.54
CA GLU A 291 -34.71 3.57 -5.96
C GLU A 291 -34.55 4.80 -6.88
N CYS A 292 -33.68 5.75 -6.49
CA CYS A 292 -33.41 6.99 -7.21
C CYS A 292 -32.24 6.90 -8.21
N GLU A 293 -32.30 7.68 -9.30
CA GLU A 293 -31.18 7.94 -10.20
C GLU A 293 -30.75 9.41 -10.12
N LEU A 294 -29.50 9.66 -9.73
CA LEU A 294 -28.87 10.99 -9.66
C LEU A 294 -27.71 11.04 -10.68
N ASN A 295 -27.97 11.51 -11.89
CA ASN A 295 -27.07 11.27 -13.03
C ASN A 295 -26.73 12.50 -13.89
N ASP A 296 -25.48 12.55 -14.39
CA ASP A 296 -24.99 13.57 -15.34
C ASP A 296 -25.12 15.03 -14.82
N ASN A 297 -25.28 15.23 -13.51
CA ASN A 297 -25.31 16.56 -12.90
C ASN A 297 -23.90 17.15 -12.80
N THR A 298 -23.80 18.48 -12.80
CA THR A 298 -22.51 19.20 -12.83
C THR A 298 -22.41 20.21 -11.68
N VAL A 299 -21.23 20.30 -11.06
CA VAL A 299 -20.86 21.37 -10.12
C VAL A 299 -19.66 22.14 -10.69
N ASN A 300 -19.79 23.46 -10.85
CA ASN A 300 -18.87 24.31 -11.60
C ASN A 300 -18.31 25.43 -10.69
N MET A 301 -17.26 25.12 -9.93
CA MET A 301 -16.74 26.01 -8.88
C MET A 301 -15.82 27.10 -9.45
N ASP A 302 -16.31 28.35 -9.49
CA ASP A 302 -15.54 29.56 -9.77
C ASP A 302 -15.04 30.28 -8.48
N GLN A 303 -14.10 31.24 -8.64
CA GLN A 303 -13.20 31.65 -7.54
C GLN A 303 -13.79 32.60 -6.48
N TYR A 304 -14.99 33.15 -6.69
CA TYR A 304 -15.56 34.16 -5.79
C TYR A 304 -17.08 34.05 -5.66
N VAL A 305 -17.55 33.95 -4.42
CA VAL A 305 -18.93 34.31 -4.04
C VAL A 305 -18.85 35.50 -3.09
N TYR A 306 -19.31 36.66 -3.55
CA TYR A 306 -19.93 37.61 -2.62
C TYR A 306 -21.38 37.16 -2.47
N ILE A 307 -21.68 36.48 -1.37
CA ILE A 307 -23.07 36.24 -0.96
C ILE A 307 -23.53 37.56 -0.34
N ASP A 308 -24.33 38.33 -1.07
CA ASP A 308 -24.69 39.72 -0.72
C ASP A 308 -25.81 39.80 0.35
N GLU A 309 -25.89 38.80 1.24
CA GLU A 309 -26.76 38.75 2.41
C GLU A 309 -25.95 38.37 3.67
N GLY A 310 -25.91 39.26 4.66
CA GLY A 310 -25.02 39.18 5.83
C GLY A 310 -25.36 38.13 6.89
N THR A 311 -26.03 37.02 6.54
CA THR A 311 -26.44 35.96 7.49
C THR A 311 -26.12 34.53 7.04
N ILE A 312 -25.35 34.34 5.96
CA ILE A 312 -25.03 33.01 5.41
C ILE A 312 -23.51 32.76 5.37
N TYR A 313 -22.85 32.91 6.53
CA TYR A 313 -21.40 32.73 6.68
C TYR A 313 -20.95 31.26 6.83
N ASP A 314 -21.87 30.33 7.13
CA ASP A 314 -21.56 28.93 7.47
C ASP A 314 -21.74 27.92 6.31
N LEU A 315 -21.99 28.36 5.07
CA LEU A 315 -22.08 27.45 3.93
C LEU A 315 -20.71 26.84 3.61
N PRO A 316 -20.54 25.49 3.66
CA PRO A 316 -19.29 24.88 3.24
C PRO A 316 -19.07 25.15 1.75
N VAL A 317 -17.94 25.77 1.39
CA VAL A 317 -17.50 25.92 -0.01
C VAL A 317 -16.97 24.57 -0.50
N ARG A 318 -17.93 23.64 -0.67
CA ARG A 318 -17.68 22.24 -1.00
C ARG A 318 -18.53 21.81 -2.19
N GLY A 319 -17.96 20.97 -3.05
CA GLY A 319 -18.66 20.38 -4.20
C GLY A 319 -19.07 18.94 -3.91
N GLY A 320 -20.31 18.57 -4.21
CA GLY A 320 -20.78 17.18 -4.24
C GLY A 320 -21.47 16.92 -5.56
N GLY A 321 -20.85 16.18 -6.48
CA GLY A 321 -21.25 16.18 -7.90
C GLY A 321 -22.73 15.85 -8.15
N ALA A 322 -23.35 15.01 -7.33
CA ALA A 322 -24.81 14.94 -7.18
C ALA A 322 -25.29 15.45 -5.82
N VAL A 323 -24.61 15.06 -4.73
CA VAL A 323 -25.10 15.28 -3.37
C VAL A 323 -24.03 15.90 -2.47
N LEU A 324 -24.37 17.01 -1.81
CA LEU A 324 -23.66 17.48 -0.62
C LEU A 324 -24.54 17.24 0.62
N ALA A 325 -24.00 16.51 1.58
CA ALA A 325 -24.40 16.57 2.98
C ALA A 325 -23.34 17.37 3.73
N GLY A 326 -23.72 18.52 4.29
CA GLY A 326 -22.81 19.33 5.10
C GLY A 326 -22.59 18.75 6.49
N ASP A 327 -22.26 19.62 7.44
CA ASP A 327 -21.85 19.18 8.77
C ASP A 327 -23.04 18.58 9.55
N THR A 328 -22.75 17.55 10.36
CA THR A 328 -23.71 16.67 11.09
C THR A 328 -24.79 15.98 10.23
N SER A 329 -24.75 16.12 8.91
CA SER A 329 -25.79 15.63 7.99
C SER A 329 -25.56 14.17 7.56
N SER A 330 -26.60 13.47 7.11
CA SER A 330 -26.52 12.04 6.75
C SER A 330 -27.06 11.76 5.34
N VAL A 331 -26.50 10.75 4.68
CA VAL A 331 -26.93 10.23 3.37
C VAL A 331 -27.20 8.74 3.47
N LEU A 332 -28.38 8.30 3.05
CA LEU A 332 -28.73 6.89 2.87
C LEU A 332 -29.13 6.63 1.41
N LEU A 333 -28.31 5.88 0.68
CA LEU A 333 -28.64 5.31 -0.63
C LEU A 333 -29.05 3.85 -0.48
N SER A 334 -30.22 3.49 -1.00
CA SER A 334 -30.77 2.13 -0.99
C SER A 334 -31.44 1.82 -2.33
N ASN A 335 -31.01 0.75 -3.02
CA ASN A 335 -31.38 0.46 -4.42
C ASN A 335 -31.15 1.66 -5.39
N SER A 336 -30.21 2.57 -5.11
CA SER A 336 -30.10 3.87 -5.81
C SER A 336 -28.76 4.05 -6.54
N TRP A 337 -28.75 4.90 -7.57
CA TRP A 337 -27.62 5.10 -8.49
C TRP A 337 -27.17 6.57 -8.55
N VAL A 338 -25.87 6.81 -8.34
CA VAL A 338 -25.22 8.13 -8.48
C VAL A 338 -24.19 8.03 -9.61
N LEU A 339 -24.53 8.52 -10.80
CA LEU A 339 -23.84 8.16 -12.04
C LEU A 339 -23.32 9.35 -12.85
N ARG A 340 -22.06 9.29 -13.30
CA ARG A 340 -21.49 10.22 -14.31
C ARG A 340 -21.53 11.70 -13.94
N ASN A 341 -21.73 12.04 -12.67
CA ASN A 341 -21.75 13.43 -12.23
C ASN A 341 -20.34 14.03 -12.25
N ILE A 342 -20.23 15.34 -12.48
CA ILE A 342 -18.98 16.05 -12.73
C ILE A 342 -18.80 17.18 -11.73
N VAL A 343 -17.61 17.31 -11.15
CA VAL A 343 -17.18 18.50 -10.41
C VAL A 343 -16.00 19.12 -11.17
N ASP A 344 -16.18 20.30 -11.76
CA ASP A 344 -15.09 21.06 -12.37
C ASP A 344 -14.68 22.22 -11.45
N VAL A 345 -13.37 22.30 -11.19
CA VAL A 345 -12.80 23.27 -10.25
C VAL A 345 -11.86 24.18 -11.02
N GLN A 346 -12.29 25.42 -11.24
CA GLN A 346 -11.53 26.34 -12.10
C GLN A 346 -10.27 26.90 -11.43
N THR A 347 -10.13 26.69 -10.11
CA THR A 347 -9.09 27.25 -9.23
C THR A 347 -8.13 26.17 -8.73
N LEU A 348 -6.95 26.61 -8.26
CA LEU A 348 -5.91 25.71 -7.71
C LEU A 348 -5.86 25.68 -6.18
N GLU A 349 -6.66 26.50 -5.51
CA GLU A 349 -6.71 26.62 -4.04
C GLU A 349 -7.67 25.60 -3.41
N PHE A 350 -7.60 25.44 -2.09
CA PHE A 350 -8.10 24.26 -1.35
C PHE A 350 -9.64 24.14 -1.25
N ASN A 351 -10.30 23.88 -2.37
CA ASN A 351 -11.70 23.44 -2.37
C ASN A 351 -11.79 21.96 -1.98
N GLU A 352 -12.70 21.63 -1.06
CA GLU A 352 -12.98 20.24 -0.67
C GLU A 352 -14.26 19.77 -1.38
N GLY A 353 -14.23 18.70 -2.17
CA GLY A 353 -15.46 18.22 -2.80
C GLY A 353 -15.31 16.91 -3.53
N GLY A 354 -16.31 16.03 -3.39
CA GLY A 354 -16.34 14.69 -3.96
C GLY A 354 -17.14 14.61 -5.26
N GLY A 355 -16.62 13.91 -6.26
CA GLY A 355 -17.20 13.82 -7.60
C GLY A 355 -18.62 13.23 -7.67
N GLY A 356 -19.02 12.37 -6.71
CA GLY A 356 -20.40 11.88 -6.59
C GLY A 356 -21.13 12.43 -5.37
N ILE A 357 -20.59 12.15 -4.17
CA ILE A 357 -21.18 12.55 -2.87
C ILE A 357 -20.10 13.14 -1.98
N ALA A 358 -20.38 14.28 -1.35
CA ALA A 358 -19.55 14.90 -0.33
C ALA A 358 -20.26 14.95 1.03
N GLY A 359 -19.49 14.75 2.11
CA GLY A 359 -19.93 14.75 3.50
C GLY A 359 -19.10 15.71 4.38
N GLY A 360 -19.75 16.52 5.20
CA GLY A 360 -19.11 17.42 6.16
C GLY A 360 -18.67 16.78 7.49
N ILE A 361 -18.32 17.63 8.47
CA ILE A 361 -17.83 17.23 9.80
C ILE A 361 -18.92 16.40 10.52
N ARG A 362 -18.55 15.23 11.09
CA ARG A 362 -19.48 14.24 11.67
C ARG A 362 -20.59 13.72 10.73
N SER A 363 -20.48 13.95 9.41
CA SER A 363 -21.46 13.41 8.46
C SER A 363 -21.39 11.89 8.34
N CYS A 364 -22.48 11.26 7.90
CA CYS A 364 -22.54 9.80 7.72
C CYS A 364 -23.10 9.44 6.34
N ILE A 365 -22.28 8.84 5.47
CA ILE A 365 -22.67 8.37 4.14
C ILE A 365 -22.84 6.84 4.17
N THR A 366 -24.05 6.36 3.91
CA THR A 366 -24.38 4.92 3.80
C THR A 366 -24.86 4.58 2.39
N VAL A 367 -24.14 3.69 1.73
CA VAL A 367 -24.48 3.11 0.42
C VAL A 367 -24.82 1.64 0.63
N THR A 368 -26.10 1.28 0.51
CA THR A 368 -26.59 -0.06 0.85
C THR A 368 -27.60 -0.60 -0.18
N ARG A 369 -28.00 -1.88 -0.03
CA ARG A 369 -28.91 -2.62 -0.92
C ARG A 369 -28.63 -2.37 -2.41
N ASN A 370 -27.59 -3.01 -2.96
CA ASN A 370 -27.20 -2.95 -4.37
C ASN A 370 -26.95 -1.54 -4.96
N SER A 371 -26.87 -0.48 -4.14
CA SER A 371 -26.68 0.89 -4.64
C SER A 371 -25.31 1.08 -5.31
N THR A 372 -25.23 2.00 -6.27
CA THR A 372 -24.04 2.19 -7.10
C THR A 372 -23.65 3.66 -7.22
N VAL A 373 -22.42 4.00 -6.83
CA VAL A 373 -21.81 5.32 -7.06
C VAL A 373 -20.71 5.13 -8.11
N ALA A 374 -20.97 5.52 -9.36
CA ALA A 374 -20.10 5.14 -10.48
C ALA A 374 -19.89 6.19 -11.58
N HIS A 375 -18.73 6.12 -12.23
CA HIS A 375 -18.33 6.99 -13.35
C HIS A 375 -18.30 8.49 -13.04
N ASN A 376 -18.40 8.88 -11.76
CA ASN A 376 -18.35 10.28 -11.34
C ASN A 376 -16.90 10.80 -11.41
N GLN A 377 -16.72 12.08 -11.75
CA GLN A 377 -15.42 12.64 -12.10
C GLN A 377 -15.21 13.99 -11.45
N LEU A 378 -14.02 14.19 -10.89
CA LEU A 378 -13.56 15.50 -10.45
C LEU A 378 -12.39 15.99 -11.32
N HIS A 379 -12.54 17.17 -11.90
CA HIS A 379 -11.49 17.86 -12.63
C HIS A 379 -10.74 18.84 -11.71
N ARG A 380 -9.42 18.69 -11.65
CA ARG A 380 -8.42 19.60 -11.04
C ARG A 380 -8.45 19.69 -9.50
N SER A 381 -7.26 19.82 -8.90
CA SER A 381 -6.92 20.07 -7.47
C SER A 381 -7.56 19.27 -6.32
N CYS A 382 -8.76 18.70 -6.41
CA CYS A 382 -9.52 18.26 -5.23
C CYS A 382 -9.61 16.73 -5.03
N CYS A 383 -10.25 16.31 -3.93
CA CYS A 383 -10.22 14.96 -3.34
C CYS A 383 -11.55 14.21 -3.49
N GLY A 384 -11.54 12.91 -3.78
CA GLY A 384 -12.76 12.09 -3.85
C GLY A 384 -13.36 12.03 -5.26
N GLY A 385 -13.21 10.90 -5.95
CA GLY A 385 -13.91 10.68 -7.22
C GLY A 385 -15.36 10.21 -7.03
N GLY A 386 -15.59 9.23 -6.15
CA GLY A 386 -16.93 8.72 -5.82
C GLY A 386 -17.51 9.36 -4.56
N LEU A 387 -16.91 9.05 -3.42
CA LEU A 387 -17.32 9.51 -2.08
C LEU A 387 -16.22 10.35 -1.43
N MET A 388 -16.59 11.43 -0.76
CA MET A 388 -15.70 12.21 0.12
C MET A 388 -16.37 12.46 1.47
N VAL A 389 -15.60 12.38 2.56
CA VAL A 389 -15.99 12.92 3.88
C VAL A 389 -14.88 13.82 4.44
N VAL A 390 -15.26 14.77 5.28
CA VAL A 390 -14.34 15.70 5.94
C VAL A 390 -14.57 15.70 7.45
N GLY A 391 -13.52 15.90 8.23
CA GLY A 391 -13.65 16.28 9.63
C GLY A 391 -13.70 15.13 10.63
N ASP A 392 -13.54 15.49 11.90
CA ASP A 392 -13.60 14.56 13.02
C ASP A 392 -14.94 13.79 13.06
N GLY A 393 -14.86 12.47 13.23
CA GLY A 393 -16.02 11.59 13.44
C GLY A 393 -16.96 11.41 12.24
N ALA A 394 -16.60 11.83 11.03
CA ALA A 394 -17.36 11.53 9.82
C ALA A 394 -17.19 10.05 9.40
N ASN A 395 -18.20 9.44 8.76
CA ASN A 395 -18.24 8.00 8.51
C ASN A 395 -18.73 7.64 7.09
N VAL A 396 -18.19 6.56 6.53
CA VAL A 396 -18.61 5.98 5.24
C VAL A 396 -18.88 4.49 5.39
N SER A 397 -20.03 4.02 4.94
CA SER A 397 -20.45 2.61 4.98
C SER A 397 -20.93 2.16 3.60
N VAL A 398 -20.33 1.10 3.05
CA VAL A 398 -20.70 0.51 1.75
C VAL A 398 -21.04 -0.97 1.94
N THR A 399 -22.33 -1.31 1.95
CA THR A 399 -22.86 -2.60 2.42
C THR A 399 -23.89 -3.22 1.47
N GLY A 400 -24.27 -4.49 1.70
CA GLY A 400 -25.39 -5.12 0.98
C GLY A 400 -25.21 -5.19 -0.53
N ASN A 401 -24.05 -5.72 -0.99
CA ASN A 401 -23.63 -5.85 -2.39
C ASN A 401 -23.53 -4.54 -3.19
N SER A 402 -23.43 -3.39 -2.53
CA SER A 402 -23.28 -2.08 -3.17
C SER A 402 -21.91 -1.89 -3.83
N SER A 403 -21.78 -0.91 -4.73
CA SER A 403 -20.53 -0.65 -5.45
C SER A 403 -20.15 0.83 -5.54
N VAL A 404 -18.86 1.14 -5.33
CA VAL A 404 -18.25 2.44 -5.68
C VAL A 404 -17.24 2.19 -6.79
N THR A 405 -17.57 2.51 -8.06
CA THR A 405 -16.81 1.97 -9.20
C THR A 405 -16.59 2.91 -10.40
N ASN A 406 -15.41 2.82 -11.03
CA ASN A 406 -15.01 3.62 -12.20
C ASN A 406 -14.99 5.15 -11.98
N ASN A 407 -14.91 5.63 -10.74
CA ASN A 407 -14.86 7.06 -10.44
C ASN A 407 -13.43 7.62 -10.53
N TYR A 408 -13.29 8.94 -10.74
CA TYR A 408 -12.01 9.63 -10.93
C TYR A 408 -11.88 10.88 -10.04
N GLY A 409 -10.77 11.03 -9.33
CA GLY A 409 -10.40 12.24 -8.57
C GLY A 409 -8.89 12.30 -8.32
N ASN A 410 -8.34 13.33 -7.66
CA ASN A 410 -6.87 13.40 -7.47
C ASN A 410 -6.40 12.57 -6.26
N TYR A 411 -7.14 12.64 -5.15
CA TYR A 411 -6.87 11.90 -3.91
C TYR A 411 -8.10 11.08 -3.55
N GLY A 412 -8.03 9.74 -3.55
CA GLY A 412 -9.19 8.88 -3.24
C GLY A 412 -10.13 8.73 -4.42
N GLY A 413 -9.79 7.86 -5.37
CA GLY A 413 -10.60 7.67 -6.58
C GLY A 413 -12.00 7.14 -6.26
N GLY A 414 -12.09 6.11 -5.42
CA GLY A 414 -13.37 5.59 -4.92
C GLY A 414 -13.88 6.38 -3.72
N ILE A 415 -13.11 6.38 -2.62
CA ILE A 415 -13.45 7.03 -1.34
C ILE A 415 -12.25 7.88 -0.87
N SER A 416 -12.51 9.08 -0.37
CA SER A 416 -11.50 10.00 0.15
C SER A 416 -11.90 10.61 1.49
N THR A 417 -10.90 10.95 2.32
CA THR A 417 -11.09 11.67 3.58
C THR A 417 -10.10 12.82 3.68
N SER A 418 -10.56 14.02 4.08
CA SER A 418 -9.67 15.12 4.45
C SER A 418 -9.90 15.58 5.90
N GLN A 419 -8.82 16.08 6.51
CA GLN A 419 -8.84 16.88 7.73
C GLN A 419 -9.66 16.29 8.90
N GLY A 420 -9.40 15.05 9.34
CA GLY A 420 -10.16 14.47 10.47
C GLY A 420 -9.48 13.36 11.28
N ASN A 421 -9.77 13.32 12.58
CA ASN A 421 -9.45 12.21 13.47
C ASN A 421 -10.66 11.30 13.66
N GLY A 422 -10.43 9.98 13.67
CA GLY A 422 -11.46 8.99 14.00
C GLY A 422 -12.48 8.76 12.88
N VAL A 423 -12.17 9.11 11.64
CA VAL A 423 -13.00 8.81 10.47
C VAL A 423 -13.06 7.29 10.26
N LEU A 424 -14.26 6.72 10.13
CA LEU A 424 -14.46 5.28 9.92
C LEU A 424 -14.99 4.99 8.50
N ILE A 425 -14.30 4.10 7.78
CA ILE A 425 -14.73 3.57 6.48
C ILE A 425 -15.00 2.06 6.65
N VAL A 426 -16.23 1.61 6.40
CA VAL A 426 -16.62 0.20 6.44
C VAL A 426 -17.07 -0.27 5.06
N ILE A 427 -16.40 -1.27 4.49
CA ILE A 427 -16.86 -2.00 3.30
C ILE A 427 -17.26 -3.41 3.75
N GLY A 428 -18.52 -3.78 3.54
CA GLY A 428 -19.11 -5.01 4.08
C GLY A 428 -20.16 -5.65 3.18
N GLY A 429 -20.75 -6.76 3.62
CA GLY A 429 -21.84 -7.48 2.94
C GLY A 429 -21.62 -7.72 1.44
N GLY A 430 -20.45 -8.19 1.01
CA GLY A 430 -20.14 -8.49 -0.40
C GLY A 430 -19.93 -7.28 -1.32
N SER A 431 -19.94 -6.05 -0.78
CA SER A 431 -19.75 -4.80 -1.52
C SER A 431 -18.36 -4.63 -2.14
N ARG A 432 -18.26 -3.74 -3.13
CA ARG A 432 -17.02 -3.53 -3.91
C ARG A 432 -16.65 -2.06 -4.10
N VAL A 433 -15.36 -1.76 -3.95
CA VAL A 433 -14.75 -0.50 -4.37
C VAL A 433 -13.75 -0.82 -5.47
N SER A 434 -14.07 -0.47 -6.72
CA SER A 434 -13.38 -1.05 -7.89
C SER A 434 -13.17 -0.14 -9.10
N PHE A 435 -12.12 -0.38 -9.88
CA PHE A 435 -11.84 0.36 -11.13
C PHE A 435 -11.70 1.88 -10.99
N ASN A 436 -11.66 2.41 -9.77
CA ASN A 436 -11.52 3.84 -9.53
C ASN A 436 -10.07 4.30 -9.74
N GLN A 437 -9.87 5.57 -10.09
CA GLN A 437 -8.56 6.09 -10.49
C GLN A 437 -8.22 7.39 -9.76
N ALA A 438 -6.96 7.52 -9.34
CA ALA A 438 -6.45 8.71 -8.66
C ALA A 438 -4.94 8.95 -8.88
N VAL A 439 -4.42 10.07 -8.34
CA VAL A 439 -2.98 10.25 -8.13
C VAL A 439 -2.54 9.44 -6.90
N VAL A 440 -3.23 9.60 -5.76
CA VAL A 440 -2.96 8.89 -4.50
C VAL A 440 -4.23 8.25 -3.95
N GLY A 441 -4.16 7.01 -3.51
CA GLY A 441 -5.32 6.25 -3.00
C GLY A 441 -6.32 5.95 -4.12
N GLY A 442 -5.99 4.99 -4.98
CA GLY A 442 -6.83 4.66 -6.15
C GLY A 442 -8.25 4.24 -5.74
N GLY A 443 -8.34 3.33 -4.77
CA GLY A 443 -9.61 2.91 -4.18
C GLY A 443 -10.03 3.76 -2.98
N ILE A 444 -9.18 3.83 -1.95
CA ILE A 444 -9.41 4.55 -0.68
C ILE A 444 -8.21 5.45 -0.37
N ASN A 445 -8.46 6.68 0.09
CA ASN A 445 -7.44 7.62 0.55
C ASN A 445 -7.76 8.20 1.94
N GLY A 446 -6.81 8.07 2.87
CA GLY A 446 -6.81 8.69 4.20
C GLY A 446 -5.68 9.71 4.37
N TRP A 447 -5.76 10.87 3.71
CA TRP A 447 -4.74 11.92 3.76
C TRP A 447 -4.90 12.83 5.00
N ASN A 448 -3.78 13.14 5.68
CA ASN A 448 -3.72 13.98 6.88
C ASN A 448 -4.76 13.64 7.98
N SER A 449 -5.23 12.40 8.01
CA SER A 449 -6.38 11.97 8.81
C SER A 449 -6.08 10.65 9.52
N ALA A 450 -6.50 10.51 10.77
CA ALA A 450 -6.36 9.27 11.54
C ALA A 450 -7.57 8.36 11.25
N VAL A 451 -7.51 7.65 10.12
CA VAL A 451 -8.64 6.87 9.56
C VAL A 451 -8.63 5.43 10.08
N THR A 452 -9.81 4.87 10.33
CA THR A 452 -10.00 3.42 10.47
C THR A 452 -10.69 2.87 9.23
N VAL A 453 -10.07 1.92 8.54
CA VAL A 453 -10.63 1.25 7.36
C VAL A 453 -10.90 -0.21 7.70
N LEU A 454 -12.16 -0.65 7.59
CA LEU A 454 -12.61 -2.01 7.85
C LEU A 454 -13.16 -2.64 6.56
N LEU A 455 -12.50 -3.70 6.08
CA LEU A 455 -12.98 -4.57 5.01
C LEU A 455 -13.45 -5.89 5.63
N THR A 456 -14.76 -6.15 5.63
CA THR A 456 -15.38 -7.32 6.28
C THR A 456 -16.38 -8.02 5.35
N GLN A 457 -16.87 -9.19 5.75
CA GLN A 457 -17.96 -9.94 5.08
C GLN A 457 -17.77 -10.09 3.54
N ALA A 458 -16.66 -10.69 3.12
CA ALA A 458 -16.27 -10.94 1.73
C ALA A 458 -16.26 -9.69 0.81
N SER A 459 -16.06 -8.50 1.39
CA SER A 459 -15.89 -7.24 0.67
C SER A 459 -14.62 -7.22 -0.20
N GLN A 460 -14.62 -6.39 -1.24
CA GLN A 460 -13.55 -6.41 -2.26
C GLN A 460 -13.11 -5.01 -2.67
N LEU A 461 -11.81 -4.75 -2.58
CA LEU A 461 -11.17 -3.53 -3.06
C LEU A 461 -10.30 -3.90 -4.26
N SER A 462 -10.81 -3.70 -5.48
CA SER A 462 -10.21 -4.35 -6.64
C SER A 462 -10.09 -3.56 -7.93
N SER A 463 -8.96 -3.73 -8.63
CA SER A 463 -8.69 -3.10 -9.93
C SER A 463 -8.67 -1.56 -9.91
N ASN A 464 -8.47 -0.96 -8.74
CA ASN A 464 -8.28 0.49 -8.61
C ASN A 464 -6.83 0.89 -8.94
N LYS A 465 -6.62 2.14 -9.34
CA LYS A 465 -5.31 2.65 -9.79
C LYS A 465 -4.96 3.98 -9.13
N ALA A 466 -3.79 4.05 -8.51
CA ALA A 466 -3.08 5.28 -8.22
C ALA A 466 -2.01 5.53 -9.30
N ASN A 467 -1.72 6.80 -9.62
CA ASN A 467 -0.57 7.17 -10.45
C ASN A 467 0.72 7.33 -9.63
N GLU A 468 0.62 7.42 -8.30
CA GLU A 468 1.74 7.54 -7.37
C GLU A 468 1.65 6.51 -6.23
N GLU A 469 0.74 6.69 -5.26
CA GLU A 469 0.84 6.00 -3.96
C GLU A 469 -0.49 5.35 -3.52
N GLY A 470 -0.45 4.09 -3.07
CA GLY A 470 -1.60 3.34 -2.54
C GLY A 470 -2.67 3.01 -3.59
N GLY A 471 -2.49 1.92 -4.34
CA GLY A 471 -3.37 1.59 -5.47
C GLY A 471 -4.77 1.16 -5.01
N GLY A 472 -4.84 0.25 -4.04
CA GLY A 472 -6.06 -0.06 -3.30
C GLY A 472 -6.30 0.96 -2.19
N ILE A 473 -5.47 0.94 -1.15
CA ILE A 473 -5.56 1.85 0.01
C ILE A 473 -4.30 2.71 0.14
N TYR A 474 -4.46 4.01 0.36
CA TYR A 474 -3.48 4.89 0.98
C TYR A 474 -3.98 5.37 2.34
N VAL A 475 -3.18 5.29 3.40
CA VAL A 475 -3.41 6.00 4.68
C VAL A 475 -2.14 6.67 5.16
N HIS A 476 -2.28 7.83 5.82
CA HIS A 476 -1.13 8.64 6.22
C HIS A 476 -0.55 8.20 7.59
N SER A 477 -0.83 8.94 8.66
CA SER A 477 -0.27 8.69 10.00
C SER A 477 -1.30 8.09 10.97
N TYR A 478 -0.85 7.24 11.89
CA TYR A 478 -1.63 6.73 13.04
C TYR A 478 -2.97 6.04 12.69
N SER A 479 -3.13 5.64 11.43
CA SER A 479 -4.36 5.04 10.90
C SER A 479 -4.40 3.53 11.14
N LYS A 480 -5.60 2.97 11.07
CA LYS A 480 -5.88 1.55 11.29
C LYS A 480 -6.49 0.93 10.05
N ILE A 481 -6.00 -0.23 9.63
CA ILE A 481 -6.60 -1.01 8.54
C ILE A 481 -6.85 -2.43 9.06
N GLN A 482 -8.10 -2.87 8.98
CA GLN A 482 -8.52 -4.22 9.36
C GLN A 482 -9.18 -4.88 8.15
N ILE A 483 -8.65 -6.02 7.74
CA ILE A 483 -9.20 -6.85 6.66
C ILE A 483 -9.53 -8.22 7.26
N GLU A 484 -10.78 -8.64 7.08
CA GLU A 484 -11.33 -9.81 7.76
C GLU A 484 -12.46 -10.49 6.97
N MET A 485 -12.83 -11.68 7.44
CA MET A 485 -13.99 -12.46 6.97
C MET A 485 -13.97 -12.62 5.45
N GLU A 486 -12.91 -13.23 4.93
CA GLU A 486 -12.72 -13.52 3.49
C GLU A 486 -12.66 -12.26 2.58
N SER A 487 -12.50 -11.06 3.14
CA SER A 487 -12.31 -9.83 2.35
C SER A 487 -10.96 -9.78 1.62
N VAL A 488 -10.93 -9.15 0.44
CA VAL A 488 -9.75 -9.18 -0.46
C VAL A 488 -9.42 -7.82 -1.10
N VAL A 489 -8.15 -7.44 -1.08
CA VAL A 489 -7.57 -6.33 -1.86
C VAL A 489 -6.81 -6.92 -3.05
N ARG A 490 -7.26 -6.68 -4.29
CA ARG A 490 -6.72 -7.39 -5.47
C ARG A 490 -6.64 -6.62 -6.78
N ASN A 491 -5.66 -6.94 -7.63
CA ASN A 491 -5.47 -6.36 -8.96
C ASN A 491 -5.29 -4.82 -8.97
N ASN A 492 -4.96 -4.19 -7.84
CA ASN A 492 -4.78 -2.74 -7.76
C ASN A 492 -3.36 -2.34 -8.17
N PHE A 493 -3.19 -1.11 -8.68
CA PHE A 493 -1.94 -0.61 -9.26
C PHE A 493 -1.50 0.73 -8.64
N ALA A 494 -0.20 0.91 -8.39
CA ALA A 494 0.41 2.19 -7.99
C ALA A 494 1.89 2.29 -8.43
N ASN A 495 2.56 3.43 -8.18
CA ASN A 495 4.03 3.41 -8.16
C ASN A 495 4.54 2.78 -6.84
N LYS A 496 3.91 3.05 -5.70
CA LYS A 496 4.21 2.43 -4.39
C LYS A 496 2.97 1.88 -3.72
N GLY A 497 3.08 0.72 -3.07
CA GLY A 497 1.97 0.12 -2.33
C GLY A 497 0.79 -0.24 -3.25
N GLY A 498 1.00 -1.19 -4.16
CA GLY A 498 0.01 -1.56 -5.19
C GLY A 498 -1.34 -1.93 -4.59
N GLY A 499 -1.34 -2.82 -3.59
CA GLY A 499 -2.53 -3.13 -2.79
C GLY A 499 -2.78 -2.09 -1.70
N LEU A 500 -1.77 -1.86 -0.85
CA LEU A 500 -1.87 -1.03 0.36
C LEU A 500 -0.57 -0.24 0.58
N TYR A 501 -0.70 1.02 0.98
CA TYR A 501 0.37 1.81 1.60
C TYR A 501 -0.13 2.47 2.89
N GLY A 502 0.56 2.25 4.00
CA GLY A 502 0.45 3.06 5.21
C GLY A 502 1.74 3.84 5.46
N TYR A 503 1.68 5.16 5.48
CA TYR A 503 2.86 6.04 5.48
C TYR A 503 3.70 5.99 6.77
N GLN A 504 3.11 6.17 7.96
CA GLN A 504 3.87 6.06 9.23
C GLN A 504 2.99 5.74 10.45
N HIS A 505 3.57 5.07 11.46
CA HIS A 505 2.93 4.76 12.74
C HIS A 505 1.57 4.04 12.64
N ASN A 506 1.30 3.32 11.54
CA ASN A 506 0.01 2.69 11.27
C ASN A 506 -0.12 1.32 11.94
N GLN A 507 -1.37 0.85 12.10
CA GLN A 507 -1.68 -0.51 12.58
C GLN A 507 -2.51 -1.23 11.53
N ILE A 508 -1.94 -2.26 10.91
CA ILE A 508 -2.59 -3.04 9.84
C ILE A 508 -2.77 -4.49 10.33
N ARG A 509 -4.00 -5.02 10.27
CA ARG A 509 -4.31 -6.41 10.56
C ARG A 509 -5.06 -7.07 9.40
N LEU A 510 -4.50 -8.15 8.86
CA LEU A 510 -5.23 -9.10 8.03
C LEU A 510 -5.50 -10.35 8.87
N HIS A 511 -6.75 -10.81 8.89
CA HIS A 511 -7.08 -12.08 9.54
C HIS A 511 -8.30 -12.78 8.93
N ASN A 512 -8.64 -13.98 9.42
CA ASN A 512 -9.86 -14.70 9.05
C ASN A 512 -9.99 -14.97 7.53
N HIS A 513 -8.98 -15.63 6.94
CA HIS A 513 -8.92 -16.04 5.53
C HIS A 513 -8.95 -14.88 4.51
N SER A 514 -8.53 -13.68 4.92
CA SER A 514 -8.40 -12.51 4.06
C SER A 514 -7.11 -12.49 3.23
N GLY A 515 -7.10 -11.68 2.16
CA GLY A 515 -5.96 -11.68 1.23
C GLY A 515 -5.62 -10.36 0.52
N ILE A 516 -4.34 -10.24 0.19
CA ILE A 516 -3.76 -9.22 -0.71
C ILE A 516 -3.18 -9.96 -1.93
N ILE A 517 -3.85 -9.83 -3.08
CA ILE A 517 -3.71 -10.76 -4.20
C ILE A 517 -3.49 -10.03 -5.54
N GLN A 518 -2.45 -10.40 -6.29
CA GLN A 518 -2.23 -9.91 -7.67
C GLN A 518 -2.15 -8.37 -7.82
N ASN A 519 -1.72 -7.64 -6.79
CA ASN A 519 -1.52 -6.18 -6.87
C ASN A 519 -0.12 -5.81 -7.40
N GLU A 520 0.03 -4.65 -8.02
CA GLU A 520 1.23 -4.23 -8.75
C GLU A 520 1.74 -2.85 -8.31
N ALA A 521 3.04 -2.74 -8.03
CA ALA A 521 3.76 -1.49 -7.77
C ALA A 521 4.89 -1.30 -8.79
N VAL A 522 5.03 -0.11 -9.38
CA VAL A 522 6.17 0.22 -10.29
C VAL A 522 7.50 0.30 -9.53
N LEU A 523 7.46 0.64 -8.25
CA LEU A 523 8.59 0.71 -7.33
C LEU A 523 8.41 -0.39 -6.27
N ASP A 524 8.12 -0.02 -5.02
CA ASP A 524 8.19 -0.92 -3.86
C ASP A 524 6.82 -1.24 -3.25
N GLY A 525 6.70 -2.45 -2.69
CA GLY A 525 5.49 -2.91 -2.01
C GLY A 525 4.36 -3.26 -2.98
N GLY A 526 4.49 -4.36 -3.73
CA GLY A 526 3.46 -4.79 -4.69
C GLY A 526 2.12 -5.05 -3.99
N GLY A 527 2.14 -5.89 -2.95
CA GLY A 527 0.99 -6.10 -2.06
C GLY A 527 0.87 -5.00 -0.99
N ILE A 528 1.90 -4.89 -0.14
CA ILE A 528 1.96 -3.92 0.97
C ILE A 528 3.24 -3.09 0.87
N LEU A 529 3.14 -1.76 1.02
CA LEU A 529 4.21 -0.93 1.55
C LEU A 529 3.87 -0.52 2.99
N LEU A 530 4.73 -0.88 3.93
CA LEU A 530 4.60 -0.62 5.37
C LEU A 530 5.64 0.43 5.76
N GLY A 531 5.22 1.67 5.88
CA GLY A 531 6.12 2.79 6.17
C GLY A 531 6.49 2.95 7.65
N VAL A 532 7.47 3.83 7.90
CA VAL A 532 8.18 4.04 9.19
C VAL A 532 7.36 3.80 10.46
N ASN A 533 7.92 3.05 11.41
CA ASN A 533 7.37 2.77 12.75
C ASN A 533 5.96 2.12 12.77
N SER A 534 5.48 1.55 11.66
CA SER A 534 4.17 0.88 11.58
C SER A 534 4.20 -0.60 12.01
N TYR A 535 3.06 -1.12 12.44
CA TYR A 535 2.85 -2.52 12.85
C TYR A 535 1.93 -3.25 11.86
N LEU A 536 2.34 -4.46 11.47
CA LEU A 536 1.60 -5.36 10.59
C LEU A 536 1.38 -6.71 11.29
N SER A 537 0.11 -7.11 11.44
CA SER A 537 -0.30 -8.42 11.93
C SER A 537 -1.00 -9.20 10.80
N LEU A 538 -0.52 -10.42 10.54
CA LEU A 538 -1.10 -11.36 9.58
C LEU A 538 -1.43 -12.66 10.30
N GLU A 539 -2.68 -13.12 10.22
CA GLU A 539 -3.14 -14.35 10.87
C GLU A 539 -4.07 -15.12 9.92
N ASP A 540 -3.82 -16.40 9.63
CA ASP A 540 -4.66 -17.20 8.71
C ASP A 540 -4.97 -16.46 7.39
N SER A 541 -3.94 -15.87 6.77
CA SER A 541 -4.07 -14.88 5.68
C SER A 541 -3.17 -15.18 4.48
N VAL A 542 -3.44 -14.56 3.33
CA VAL A 542 -2.70 -14.82 2.07
C VAL A 542 -2.21 -13.55 1.37
N LEU A 543 -0.90 -13.47 1.12
CA LEU A 543 -0.25 -12.46 0.27
C LEU A 543 0.30 -13.18 -0.98
N ARG A 544 -0.43 -13.19 -2.10
CA ARG A 544 -0.02 -13.95 -3.30
C ARG A 544 -0.01 -13.21 -4.62
N GLU A 545 0.93 -13.59 -5.48
CA GLU A 545 1.08 -13.14 -6.88
C GLU A 545 1.22 -11.62 -7.07
N ASN A 546 1.52 -10.87 -5.99
CA ASN A 546 1.76 -9.44 -6.06
C ASN A 546 3.14 -9.15 -6.67
N SER A 547 3.31 -7.99 -7.32
CA SER A 547 4.49 -7.68 -8.13
C SER A 547 5.04 -6.28 -7.84
N ALA A 548 6.36 -6.16 -7.70
CA ALA A 548 7.08 -4.91 -7.50
C ALA A 548 8.15 -4.69 -8.59
N GLY A 549 8.22 -3.50 -9.17
CA GLY A 549 9.25 -3.09 -10.14
C GLY A 549 10.59 -2.71 -9.50
N LEU A 550 10.63 -2.56 -8.17
CA LEU A 550 11.83 -2.60 -7.34
C LEU A 550 11.71 -3.74 -6.32
N ASN A 551 11.38 -3.48 -5.05
CA ASN A 551 11.49 -4.46 -3.96
C ASN A 551 10.14 -4.77 -3.27
N GLY A 552 10.08 -5.90 -2.56
CA GLY A 552 8.92 -6.21 -1.71
C GLY A 552 7.67 -6.54 -2.52
N GLY A 553 7.75 -7.60 -3.34
CA GLY A 553 6.63 -8.04 -4.18
C GLY A 553 5.36 -8.30 -3.34
N GLY A 554 5.48 -9.14 -2.31
CA GLY A 554 4.44 -9.35 -1.30
C GLY A 554 4.34 -8.15 -0.34
N MET A 555 5.42 -7.86 0.38
CA MET A 555 5.53 -6.67 1.25
C MET A 555 6.92 -6.02 1.20
N SER A 556 6.94 -4.69 1.29
CA SER A 556 8.12 -3.87 1.63
C SER A 556 7.88 -3.20 2.98
N CYS A 557 8.89 -3.17 3.85
CA CYS A 557 8.79 -2.64 5.22
C CYS A 557 9.98 -1.73 5.54
N GLU A 558 9.68 -0.49 5.95
CA GLU A 558 10.65 0.57 6.28
C GLU A 558 11.17 0.46 7.73
N GLU A 559 11.94 1.46 8.19
CA GLU A 559 12.59 1.46 9.50
C GLU A 559 11.63 1.48 10.70
N GLY A 560 12.03 0.82 11.79
CA GLY A 560 11.27 0.69 13.04
C GLY A 560 9.98 -0.13 12.91
N THR A 561 9.71 -0.72 11.75
CA THR A 561 8.47 -1.47 11.51
C THR A 561 8.50 -2.83 12.19
N LYS A 562 7.31 -3.36 12.48
CA LYS A 562 7.13 -4.64 13.17
C LYS A 562 6.12 -5.51 12.46
N VAL A 563 6.57 -6.66 11.96
CA VAL A 563 5.74 -7.65 11.27
C VAL A 563 5.60 -8.89 12.15
N GLN A 564 4.36 -9.32 12.36
CA GLN A 564 4.04 -10.59 13.00
C GLN A 564 3.08 -11.37 12.10
N ALA A 565 3.55 -12.50 11.55
CA ALA A 565 2.78 -13.37 10.69
C ALA A 565 2.63 -14.76 11.30
N LEU A 566 1.40 -15.26 11.32
CA LEU A 566 1.01 -16.56 11.88
C LEU A 566 0.14 -17.29 10.85
N ARG A 567 0.45 -18.56 10.55
CA ARG A 567 -0.32 -19.42 9.63
C ARG A 567 -0.64 -18.73 8.29
N THR A 568 0.32 -17.98 7.75
CA THR A 568 0.12 -17.06 6.61
C THR A 568 0.91 -17.53 5.38
N GLU A 569 0.29 -17.48 4.19
CA GLU A 569 0.92 -17.86 2.92
C GLU A 569 1.39 -16.61 2.14
N LEU A 570 2.71 -16.51 1.89
CA LEU A 570 3.36 -15.53 1.04
C LEU A 570 3.82 -16.24 -0.24
N LYS A 571 3.02 -16.20 -1.32
CA LYS A 571 3.22 -17.08 -2.49
C LYS A 571 3.29 -16.41 -3.85
N GLY A 572 4.27 -16.82 -4.67
CA GLY A 572 4.35 -16.45 -6.10
C GLY A 572 4.55 -14.95 -6.36
N ASN A 573 4.91 -14.18 -5.32
CA ASN A 573 5.14 -12.75 -5.41
C ASN A 573 6.47 -12.47 -6.10
N LYS A 574 6.60 -11.31 -6.75
CA LYS A 574 7.69 -11.00 -7.69
C LYS A 574 8.30 -9.63 -7.43
N ALA A 575 9.62 -9.56 -7.51
CA ALA A 575 10.37 -8.31 -7.50
C ALA A 575 11.33 -8.29 -8.70
N GLU A 576 11.44 -7.17 -9.42
CA GLU A 576 12.54 -7.00 -10.38
C GLU A 576 13.87 -6.87 -9.63
N ALA A 577 13.91 -6.17 -8.49
CA ALA A 577 15.06 -6.13 -7.59
C ALA A 577 14.99 -7.26 -6.53
N GLY A 578 14.78 -6.95 -5.25
CA GLY A 578 14.98 -7.88 -4.13
C GLY A 578 13.77 -8.09 -3.20
N GLY A 579 13.87 -9.08 -2.32
CA GLY A 579 12.86 -9.37 -1.29
C GLY A 579 11.47 -9.64 -1.87
N ALA A 580 11.34 -10.64 -2.74
CA ALA A 580 10.12 -10.78 -3.54
C ALA A 580 8.89 -11.19 -2.73
N GLY A 581 9.04 -12.03 -1.69
CA GLY A 581 8.02 -12.20 -0.66
C GLY A 581 8.01 -11.02 0.32
N VAL A 582 9.15 -10.78 0.97
CA VAL A 582 9.36 -9.76 2.01
C VAL A 582 10.66 -9.00 1.75
N TYR A 583 10.60 -7.67 1.77
CA TYR A 583 11.76 -6.79 1.80
C TYR A 583 11.75 -5.94 3.07
N LEU A 584 12.74 -6.12 3.95
CA LEU A 584 12.94 -5.31 5.15
C LEU A 584 14.11 -4.35 4.90
N HIS A 585 13.91 -3.06 5.17
CA HIS A 585 14.97 -2.07 5.06
C HIS A 585 14.90 -1.01 6.15
N THR A 586 16.08 -0.70 6.69
CA THR A 586 16.29 0.33 7.70
C THR A 586 17.36 1.30 7.18
N SER A 587 17.27 2.59 7.50
CA SER A 587 18.43 3.46 7.31
C SER A 587 19.57 3.06 8.26
N PRO A 588 20.85 3.39 7.97
CA PRO A 588 21.96 3.02 8.85
C PRO A 588 21.81 3.54 10.29
N GLU A 589 21.14 4.69 10.47
CA GLU A 589 20.89 5.32 11.77
C GLU A 589 19.53 4.96 12.38
N GLY A 590 18.56 4.53 11.56
CA GLY A 590 17.15 4.27 11.91
C GLY A 590 16.89 3.17 12.95
N SER A 591 15.62 3.05 13.36
CA SER A 591 15.19 2.06 14.37
C SER A 591 15.14 0.65 13.80
N PHE A 592 15.53 -0.36 14.59
CA PHE A 592 15.53 -1.77 14.15
C PHE A 592 14.15 -2.22 13.66
N THR A 593 14.11 -2.85 12.48
CA THR A 593 12.91 -3.47 11.91
C THR A 593 12.87 -4.95 12.28
N VAL A 594 11.72 -5.42 12.78
CA VAL A 594 11.58 -6.77 13.34
C VAL A 594 10.48 -7.54 12.61
N ALA A 595 10.78 -8.76 12.14
CA ALA A 595 9.80 -9.61 11.48
C ALA A 595 9.78 -11.03 12.08
N VAL A 596 8.60 -11.50 12.48
CA VAL A 596 8.38 -12.84 13.05
C VAL A 596 7.38 -13.60 12.19
N PHE A 597 7.74 -14.82 11.79
CA PHE A 597 6.93 -15.72 10.95
C PHE A 597 6.78 -17.07 11.65
N GLU A 598 5.54 -17.49 11.93
CA GLU A 598 5.21 -18.73 12.64
C GLU A 598 4.20 -19.57 11.84
N ASP A 599 4.48 -20.85 11.63
CA ASP A 599 3.73 -21.76 10.75
C ASP A 599 3.40 -21.16 9.36
N CYS A 600 4.32 -20.35 8.80
CA CYS A 600 4.11 -19.58 7.57
C CYS A 600 4.68 -20.27 6.32
N GLY A 601 4.00 -20.15 5.18
CA GLY A 601 4.47 -20.64 3.89
C GLY A 601 5.04 -19.52 3.03
N MET A 602 6.35 -19.53 2.73
CA MET A 602 7.00 -18.64 1.76
C MET A 602 7.32 -19.43 0.50
N VAL A 603 6.49 -19.34 -0.53
CA VAL A 603 6.47 -20.31 -1.63
C VAL A 603 6.60 -19.64 -3.01
N GLU A 604 7.50 -20.11 -3.87
CA GLU A 604 7.59 -19.72 -5.30
C GLU A 604 7.80 -18.21 -5.56
N ASN A 605 8.30 -17.44 -4.58
CA ASN A 605 8.56 -16.00 -4.74
C ASN A 605 9.87 -15.76 -5.53
N VAL A 606 9.88 -14.76 -6.41
CA VAL A 606 10.96 -14.56 -7.40
C VAL A 606 11.51 -13.12 -7.41
N ALA A 607 12.72 -12.95 -6.90
CA ALA A 607 13.55 -11.76 -7.05
C ALA A 607 14.44 -11.93 -8.30
N LYS A 608 14.26 -11.10 -9.33
CA LYS A 608 14.85 -11.36 -10.65
C LYS A 608 16.28 -10.85 -10.82
N ARG A 609 16.65 -9.74 -10.17
CA ARG A 609 17.94 -9.05 -10.35
C ARG A 609 18.66 -8.75 -9.03
N SER A 610 18.03 -9.02 -7.89
CA SER A 610 18.65 -8.95 -6.56
C SER A 610 18.26 -10.17 -5.71
N SER A 611 18.71 -10.14 -4.46
CA SER A 611 18.70 -11.27 -3.55
C SER A 611 17.38 -11.43 -2.77
N GLY A 612 17.23 -12.57 -2.10
CA GLY A 612 16.09 -12.84 -1.22
C GLY A 612 14.78 -13.07 -1.97
N GLY A 613 14.59 -14.28 -2.51
CA GLY A 613 13.32 -14.65 -3.14
C GLY A 613 12.17 -14.64 -2.13
N GLY A 614 12.32 -15.35 -1.02
CA GLY A 614 11.38 -15.30 0.11
C GLY A 614 11.53 -14.02 0.93
N VAL A 615 12.70 -13.80 1.55
CA VAL A 615 13.01 -12.62 2.38
C VAL A 615 14.34 -11.99 1.99
N MET A 616 14.38 -10.66 1.90
CA MET A 616 15.62 -9.88 1.91
C MET A 616 15.62 -8.94 3.11
N ALA A 617 16.65 -9.03 3.94
CA ALA A 617 16.83 -8.24 5.16
C ALA A 617 18.09 -7.38 5.04
N ASN A 618 17.88 -6.08 4.81
CA ASN A 618 18.91 -5.05 4.78
C ASN A 618 19.23 -4.52 6.21
N PRO A 619 20.32 -3.75 6.41
CA PRO A 619 20.95 -3.55 7.70
C PRO A 619 20.01 -3.21 8.85
N ARG A 620 20.32 -3.73 10.05
CA ARG A 620 19.52 -3.53 11.28
C ARG A 620 18.09 -4.09 11.17
N SER A 621 17.95 -5.21 10.46
CA SER A 621 16.73 -6.04 10.47
C SER A 621 16.94 -7.28 11.34
N ASP A 622 15.96 -7.63 12.17
CA ASP A 622 15.92 -8.85 12.97
C ASP A 622 14.79 -9.77 12.48
N VAL A 623 15.14 -10.95 11.96
CA VAL A 623 14.18 -11.91 11.38
C VAL A 623 14.09 -13.17 12.24
N THR A 624 12.88 -13.57 12.64
CA THR A 624 12.61 -14.86 13.27
C THR A 624 11.64 -15.66 12.41
N ILE A 625 11.97 -16.93 12.13
CA ILE A 625 11.09 -17.89 11.45
C ILE A 625 11.00 -19.13 12.33
N GLN A 626 9.79 -19.53 12.72
CA GLN A 626 9.57 -20.60 13.69
C GLN A 626 8.37 -21.50 13.35
N GLY A 627 8.26 -22.61 14.10
CA GLY A 627 7.25 -23.63 13.86
C GLY A 627 7.43 -24.34 12.53
N ASN A 628 6.34 -24.87 11.98
CA ASN A 628 6.30 -25.68 10.76
C ASN A 628 6.39 -24.82 9.48
N SER A 629 7.10 -23.69 9.53
CA SER A 629 7.20 -22.77 8.40
C SER A 629 7.97 -23.38 7.22
N LEU A 630 7.51 -23.12 6.01
CA LEU A 630 8.01 -23.74 4.77
C LEU A 630 8.49 -22.67 3.79
N ILE A 631 9.80 -22.66 3.51
CA ILE A 631 10.42 -21.78 2.52
C ILE A 631 10.73 -22.62 1.29
N GLN A 632 9.86 -22.61 0.28
CA GLN A 632 9.94 -23.53 -0.87
C GLN A 632 10.00 -22.86 -2.24
N GLY A 633 10.94 -23.28 -3.10
CA GLY A 633 10.96 -22.95 -4.52
C GLY A 633 11.20 -21.47 -4.84
N ASN A 634 11.64 -20.67 -3.87
CA ASN A 634 11.92 -19.25 -4.05
C ASN A 634 13.23 -19.04 -4.82
N THR A 635 13.32 -17.94 -5.57
CA THR A 635 14.47 -17.65 -6.44
C THR A 635 14.96 -16.22 -6.22
N GLY A 636 16.28 -16.04 -6.14
CA GLY A 636 16.96 -14.74 -6.02
C GLY A 636 18.37 -14.78 -6.58
N THR A 637 19.04 -13.63 -6.77
CA THR A 637 20.44 -13.63 -7.25
C THR A 637 21.38 -14.29 -6.25
N SER A 638 21.21 -13.96 -4.97
CA SER A 638 21.72 -14.74 -3.85
C SER A 638 20.61 -14.96 -2.81
N GLY A 639 20.72 -15.98 -1.96
CA GLY A 639 19.74 -16.25 -0.90
C GLY A 639 18.37 -16.56 -1.48
N GLY A 640 18.24 -17.68 -2.20
CA GLY A 640 17.01 -18.02 -2.92
C GLY A 640 15.78 -18.01 -2.01
N GLY A 641 15.90 -18.58 -0.81
CA GLY A 641 14.95 -18.41 0.29
C GLY A 641 15.12 -17.08 1.03
N VAL A 642 16.26 -16.88 1.69
CA VAL A 642 16.54 -15.71 2.54
C VAL A 642 17.91 -15.09 2.22
N SER A 643 17.97 -13.76 2.15
CA SER A 643 19.21 -12.99 2.05
C SER A 643 19.35 -12.00 3.21
N LEU A 644 20.53 -11.93 3.81
CA LEU A 644 20.88 -11.06 4.94
C LEU A 644 22.07 -10.16 4.60
N TRP A 645 21.99 -8.90 5.03
CA TRP A 645 23.14 -7.99 5.10
C TRP A 645 23.06 -7.17 6.39
N LYS A 646 24.11 -7.22 7.24
CA LYS A 646 24.23 -6.48 8.51
C LYS A 646 22.99 -6.60 9.41
N SER A 647 22.47 -7.82 9.49
CA SER A 647 21.17 -8.20 10.04
C SER A 647 21.24 -9.52 10.82
N SER A 648 20.22 -9.83 11.62
CA SER A 648 20.14 -11.08 12.38
C SER A 648 19.03 -12.01 11.86
N LEU A 649 19.26 -13.32 11.99
CA LEU A 649 18.29 -14.37 11.63
C LEU A 649 18.23 -15.47 12.70
N ARG A 650 17.01 -15.83 13.09
CA ARG A 650 16.71 -16.91 14.02
C ARG A 650 15.71 -17.87 13.38
N ILE A 651 16.09 -19.14 13.24
CA ILE A 651 15.25 -20.17 12.63
C ILE A 651 15.14 -21.36 13.58
N MET A 652 13.92 -21.78 13.92
CA MET A 652 13.70 -22.86 14.91
C MET A 652 12.43 -23.69 14.73
N ASP A 653 12.45 -24.89 15.32
CA ASP A 653 11.26 -25.69 15.64
C ASP A 653 10.45 -26.22 14.43
N GLY A 654 11.16 -26.80 13.46
CA GLY A 654 10.57 -27.57 12.35
C GLY A 654 10.66 -26.92 10.97
N VAL A 655 11.20 -25.69 10.89
CA VAL A 655 11.29 -24.93 9.63
C VAL A 655 12.03 -25.70 8.55
N THR A 656 11.48 -25.70 7.34
CA THR A 656 12.02 -26.43 6.18
C THR A 656 12.29 -25.48 5.01
N PHE A 657 13.53 -25.46 4.53
CA PHE A 657 13.95 -24.80 3.30
C PHE A 657 14.09 -25.83 2.17
N GLN A 658 13.21 -25.79 1.17
CA GLN A 658 13.18 -26.81 0.11
C GLN A 658 13.27 -26.23 -1.32
N ASN A 659 14.14 -26.80 -2.15
CA ASN A 659 14.22 -26.54 -3.59
C ASN A 659 14.38 -25.04 -3.99
N ASN A 660 14.91 -24.19 -3.10
CA ASN A 660 15.16 -22.77 -3.40
C ASN A 660 16.41 -22.61 -4.27
N SER A 661 16.46 -21.54 -5.07
CA SER A 661 17.50 -21.33 -6.09
C SER A 661 18.17 -19.95 -5.99
N GLY A 662 19.47 -19.95 -5.66
CA GLY A 662 20.35 -18.79 -5.80
C GLY A 662 21.01 -18.78 -7.18
N VAL A 663 20.96 -17.67 -7.92
CA VAL A 663 21.68 -17.56 -9.20
C VAL A 663 23.18 -17.73 -8.98
N TYR A 664 23.73 -17.06 -7.97
CA TYR A 664 25.15 -17.11 -7.59
C TYR A 664 25.35 -17.82 -6.25
N HIS A 665 24.85 -17.27 -5.15
CA HIS A 665 25.21 -17.71 -3.79
C HIS A 665 24.00 -18.11 -2.94
N GLY A 666 24.14 -19.11 -2.08
CA GLY A 666 23.17 -19.42 -1.03
C GLY A 666 21.81 -19.85 -1.58
N GLY A 667 21.68 -21.12 -1.97
CA GLY A 667 20.44 -21.62 -2.57
C GLY A 667 19.23 -21.46 -1.65
N ALA A 668 19.38 -21.80 -0.36
CA ALA A 668 18.42 -21.47 0.68
C ALA A 668 18.72 -20.10 1.32
N ILE A 669 19.94 -19.90 1.82
CA ILE A 669 20.31 -18.75 2.66
C ILE A 669 21.64 -18.14 2.19
N SER A 670 21.71 -16.81 2.08
CA SER A 670 22.96 -16.06 1.85
C SER A 670 23.10 -14.95 2.89
N MET A 671 24.30 -14.77 3.46
CA MET A 671 24.55 -13.76 4.50
C MET A 671 25.93 -13.09 4.41
N GLU A 672 25.96 -11.79 4.69
CA GLU A 672 27.13 -10.92 4.69
C GLU A 672 27.12 -9.98 5.92
N GLU A 673 28.24 -9.94 6.66
CA GLU A 673 28.39 -9.14 7.90
C GLU A 673 27.23 -9.36 8.90
N SER A 674 26.78 -10.61 9.06
CA SER A 674 25.49 -10.97 9.65
C SER A 674 25.59 -12.14 10.64
N ASN A 675 24.57 -12.29 11.51
CA ASN A 675 24.54 -13.34 12.53
C ASN A 675 23.32 -14.25 12.35
N MET A 676 23.51 -15.58 12.38
CA MET A 676 22.42 -16.56 12.25
C MET A 676 22.43 -17.61 13.38
N THR A 677 21.24 -17.89 13.91
CA THR A 677 20.95 -19.05 14.77
C THR A 677 19.92 -19.96 14.09
N LEU A 678 20.22 -21.24 13.95
CA LEU A 678 19.41 -22.23 13.22
C LEU A 678 19.32 -23.54 14.00
N SER A 679 18.14 -23.99 14.41
CA SER A 679 18.01 -25.21 15.24
C SER A 679 16.75 -26.04 14.99
N ASN A 680 16.84 -27.38 15.05
CA ASN A 680 15.70 -28.29 14.84
C ASN A 680 15.03 -28.16 13.45
N CYS A 681 15.81 -28.01 12.38
CA CYS A 681 15.32 -27.61 11.04
C CYS A 681 15.92 -28.43 9.88
N SER A 682 15.31 -28.32 8.68
CA SER A 682 15.78 -28.96 7.44
C SER A 682 16.11 -27.96 6.33
N ILE A 683 17.20 -28.20 5.60
CA ILE A 683 17.60 -27.48 4.38
C ILE A 683 17.86 -28.54 3.31
N GLN A 684 16.92 -28.74 2.39
CA GLN A 684 16.91 -29.87 1.45
C GLN A 684 16.74 -29.49 -0.04
N GLY A 685 17.58 -30.05 -0.90
CA GLY A 685 17.47 -29.93 -2.37
C GLY A 685 17.65 -28.51 -2.93
N ASN A 686 18.20 -27.58 -2.15
CA ASN A 686 18.42 -26.20 -2.58
C ASN A 686 19.65 -26.09 -3.48
N ARG A 687 19.69 -25.09 -4.36
CA ARG A 687 20.71 -24.97 -5.42
C ARG A 687 21.32 -23.57 -5.52
N ALA A 688 22.63 -23.51 -5.73
CA ALA A 688 23.36 -22.31 -6.14
C ALA A 688 24.16 -22.60 -7.43
N ASN A 689 24.21 -21.67 -8.39
CA ASN A 689 25.07 -21.80 -9.58
C ASN A 689 26.46 -21.17 -9.42
N PHE A 690 26.85 -20.83 -8.18
CA PHE A 690 28.26 -20.64 -7.80
C PHE A 690 28.58 -21.38 -6.49
N SER A 691 28.19 -20.84 -5.34
CA SER A 691 28.66 -21.33 -4.03
C SER A 691 27.57 -21.38 -2.94
N GLY A 692 27.65 -22.37 -2.05
CA GLY A 692 26.72 -22.52 -0.93
C GLY A 692 25.35 -23.02 -1.39
N GLY A 693 25.25 -24.30 -1.76
CA GLY A 693 24.00 -24.88 -2.29
C GLY A 693 22.83 -24.78 -1.30
N GLY A 694 23.10 -24.98 -0.01
CA GLY A 694 22.19 -24.58 1.08
C GLY A 694 22.49 -23.16 1.55
N ILE A 695 23.63 -22.97 2.21
CA ILE A 695 24.02 -21.73 2.91
C ILE A 695 25.30 -21.13 2.31
N PHE A 696 25.32 -19.83 2.09
CA PHE A 696 26.53 -19.04 1.81
C PHE A 696 26.73 -17.94 2.87
N SER A 697 27.98 -17.75 3.31
CA SER A 697 28.36 -16.84 4.39
C SER A 697 29.71 -16.17 4.13
N THR A 698 29.77 -14.85 4.29
CA THR A 698 31.02 -14.07 4.36
C THR A 698 30.98 -13.08 5.54
N LEU A 699 32.10 -12.85 6.21
CA LEU A 699 32.23 -11.94 7.38
C LEU A 699 31.16 -12.16 8.49
N SER A 700 30.67 -13.39 8.67
CA SER A 700 29.43 -13.67 9.41
C SER A 700 29.56 -14.79 10.46
N GLU A 701 28.68 -14.78 11.47
CA GLU A 701 28.66 -15.77 12.56
C GLU A 701 27.45 -16.72 12.45
N LEU A 702 27.71 -18.03 12.44
CA LEU A 702 26.67 -19.08 12.36
C LEU A 702 26.68 -19.98 13.60
N SER A 703 25.51 -20.19 14.20
CA SER A 703 25.29 -21.23 15.21
C SER A 703 24.16 -22.15 14.75
N VAL A 704 24.49 -23.43 14.54
CA VAL A 704 23.59 -24.43 13.91
C VAL A 704 23.50 -25.67 14.80
N ASN A 705 22.30 -26.05 15.24
CA ASN A 705 22.13 -27.16 16.19
C ASN A 705 20.99 -28.13 15.84
N ALA A 706 21.26 -29.44 15.76
CA ALA A 706 20.27 -30.47 15.43
C ALA A 706 19.52 -30.18 14.09
N VAL A 707 20.29 -30.04 13.01
CA VAL A 707 19.81 -29.60 11.69
C VAL A 707 20.23 -30.61 10.62
N SER A 708 19.38 -30.77 9.59
CA SER A 708 19.69 -31.60 8.42
C SER A 708 19.92 -30.74 7.18
N LEU A 709 21.07 -30.93 6.50
CA LEU A 709 21.35 -30.38 5.19
C LEU A 709 21.48 -31.53 4.18
N LEU A 710 20.47 -31.69 3.32
CA LEU A 710 20.25 -32.88 2.49
C LEU A 710 20.22 -32.51 0.99
N ASP A 711 20.90 -33.27 0.13
CA ASP A 711 20.79 -33.17 -1.34
C ASP A 711 21.05 -31.77 -1.95
N ASN A 712 21.63 -30.82 -1.21
CA ASN A 712 21.85 -29.46 -1.72
C ASN A 712 23.00 -29.44 -2.74
N GLN A 713 22.89 -28.56 -3.74
CA GLN A 713 23.79 -28.52 -4.89
C GLN A 713 24.45 -27.15 -5.09
N ALA A 714 25.78 -27.15 -5.12
CA ALA A 714 26.56 -26.07 -5.73
C ALA A 714 27.12 -26.52 -7.09
N THR A 715 27.46 -25.57 -7.95
CA THR A 715 28.32 -25.82 -9.11
C THR A 715 29.78 -25.81 -8.66
N VAL A 716 30.26 -24.68 -8.08
CA VAL A 716 31.67 -24.47 -7.76
C VAL A 716 32.04 -25.04 -6.38
N SER A 717 31.47 -24.55 -5.27
CA SER A 717 31.96 -24.90 -3.93
C SER A 717 30.90 -24.85 -2.82
N GLY A 718 31.10 -25.61 -1.73
CA GLY A 718 30.18 -25.65 -0.59
C GLY A 718 28.80 -26.20 -0.98
N GLY A 719 28.72 -27.50 -1.29
CA GLY A 719 27.46 -28.14 -1.70
C GLY A 719 26.32 -27.94 -0.70
N ALA A 720 26.64 -28.00 0.60
CA ALA A 720 25.73 -27.65 1.70
C ALA A 720 25.99 -26.22 2.21
N ILE A 721 27.24 -25.90 2.58
CA ILE A 721 27.64 -24.67 3.28
C ILE A 721 28.94 -24.14 2.69
N HIS A 722 29.01 -22.84 2.42
CA HIS A 722 30.23 -22.11 2.10
C HIS A 722 30.44 -20.98 3.10
N LEU A 723 31.60 -20.94 3.77
CA LEU A 723 32.03 -19.89 4.68
C LEU A 723 33.32 -19.25 4.15
N SER A 724 33.36 -17.92 4.05
CA SER A 724 34.56 -17.17 3.66
C SER A 724 34.86 -16.00 4.60
N ASP A 725 36.06 -15.42 4.46
CA ASP A 725 36.41 -14.09 4.95
C ASP A 725 36.17 -13.90 6.45
N SER A 726 36.90 -14.64 7.29
CA SER A 726 36.78 -14.63 8.75
C SER A 726 35.43 -15.07 9.34
N SER A 727 34.51 -15.62 8.52
CA SER A 727 33.27 -16.22 9.03
C SER A 727 33.55 -17.34 10.05
N THR A 728 32.62 -17.51 11.00
CA THR A 728 32.65 -18.57 12.02
C THR A 728 31.40 -19.45 11.93
N ALA A 729 31.54 -20.75 12.22
CA ALA A 729 30.39 -21.64 12.37
C ALA A 729 30.57 -22.68 13.49
N ASP A 730 29.66 -22.65 14.47
CA ASP A 730 29.48 -23.72 15.44
C ASP A 730 28.35 -24.65 14.95
N LEU A 731 28.71 -25.85 14.49
CA LEU A 731 27.79 -26.88 14.02
C LEU A 731 27.71 -28.00 15.07
N GLY A 732 26.58 -28.12 15.78
CA GLY A 732 26.31 -29.18 16.75
C GLY A 732 25.22 -30.15 16.29
N GLN A 733 25.45 -31.46 16.34
CA GLN A 733 24.48 -32.50 15.99
C GLN A 733 23.89 -32.33 14.57
N VAL A 734 24.68 -31.82 13.63
CA VAL A 734 24.25 -31.54 12.26
C VAL A 734 24.45 -32.76 11.37
N LEU A 735 23.44 -33.13 10.60
CA LEU A 735 23.51 -34.10 9.51
C LEU A 735 23.75 -33.38 8.19
N ILE A 736 24.85 -33.70 7.50
CA ILE A 736 25.18 -33.16 6.17
C ILE A 736 25.27 -34.36 5.23
N GLN A 737 24.24 -34.58 4.41
CA GLN A 737 24.07 -35.78 3.60
C GLN A 737 23.81 -35.50 2.11
N THR A 738 24.45 -36.29 1.23
CA THR A 738 24.26 -36.29 -0.23
C THR A 738 24.44 -34.95 -0.97
N ASN A 739 24.98 -33.93 -0.29
CA ASN A 739 25.22 -32.63 -0.90
C ASN A 739 26.36 -32.72 -1.93
N THR A 740 26.23 -32.00 -3.04
CA THR A 740 27.12 -32.14 -4.20
C THR A 740 27.69 -30.80 -4.67
N ALA A 741 28.97 -30.78 -5.04
CA ALA A 741 29.58 -29.72 -5.85
C ALA A 741 30.10 -30.32 -7.18
N ARG A 742 29.60 -29.83 -8.32
CA ARG A 742 29.67 -30.56 -9.62
C ARG A 742 30.55 -29.96 -10.73
N GLU A 743 30.55 -28.64 -10.91
CA GLU A 743 30.97 -28.01 -12.17
C GLU A 743 31.63 -26.64 -11.94
N GLY A 744 32.93 -26.52 -12.24
CA GLY A 744 33.71 -25.30 -12.08
C GLY A 744 35.09 -25.60 -11.51
N GLY A 745 36.14 -24.93 -12.03
CA GLY A 745 37.56 -25.26 -11.79
C GLY A 745 38.13 -24.94 -10.40
N GLY A 746 37.29 -24.89 -9.36
CA GLY A 746 37.68 -24.59 -7.99
C GLY A 746 37.75 -25.82 -7.08
N ILE A 747 38.15 -25.58 -5.83
CA ILE A 747 38.25 -26.57 -4.76
C ILE A 747 36.84 -26.85 -4.18
N ARG A 748 36.52 -28.11 -3.83
CA ARG A 748 35.13 -28.53 -3.57
C ARG A 748 34.96 -29.47 -2.37
N GLY A 749 33.84 -29.29 -1.67
CA GLY A 749 33.31 -30.16 -0.60
C GLY A 749 31.88 -29.75 -0.25
N ALA A 750 31.20 -30.49 0.63
CA ALA A 750 29.86 -30.11 1.11
C ALA A 750 29.91 -28.91 2.07
N LEU A 751 30.84 -28.91 3.03
CA LEU A 751 31.28 -27.73 3.78
C LEU A 751 32.55 -27.18 3.12
N TYR A 752 32.62 -25.88 2.93
CA TYR A 752 33.78 -25.21 2.33
C TYR A 752 34.15 -23.98 3.17
N LEU A 753 35.42 -23.85 3.52
CA LEU A 753 35.96 -22.81 4.41
C LEU A 753 37.12 -22.09 3.72
N VAL A 754 37.10 -20.76 3.64
CA VAL A 754 38.22 -19.94 3.13
C VAL A 754 38.53 -18.84 4.12
N ASN A 755 39.73 -18.86 4.72
CA ASN A 755 40.12 -17.92 5.78
C ASN A 755 39.07 -17.83 6.91
N ALA A 756 38.40 -18.96 7.21
CA ALA A 756 37.22 -19.06 8.05
C ALA A 756 37.39 -20.19 9.09
N ASN A 757 36.57 -20.22 10.13
CA ASN A 757 36.69 -21.18 11.23
C ASN A 757 35.41 -21.99 11.43
N ALA A 758 35.51 -23.30 11.61
CA ALA A 758 34.38 -24.17 11.91
C ALA A 758 34.66 -25.12 13.09
N SER A 759 33.66 -25.27 13.95
CA SER A 759 33.63 -26.21 15.06
C SER A 759 32.49 -27.21 14.86
N LEU A 760 32.80 -28.51 14.88
CA LEU A 760 31.86 -29.60 14.65
C LEU A 760 31.73 -30.46 15.91
N LEU A 761 30.54 -30.57 16.48
CA LEU A 761 30.29 -31.39 17.68
C LEU A 761 29.19 -32.40 17.42
N GLN A 762 29.49 -33.70 17.49
CA GLN A 762 28.53 -34.80 17.27
C GLN A 762 27.86 -34.80 15.88
N CYS A 763 28.49 -34.24 14.86
CA CYS A 763 27.94 -34.16 13.50
C CYS A 763 28.08 -35.49 12.72
N ASN A 764 27.31 -35.64 11.64
CA ASN A 764 27.43 -36.74 10.70
C ASN A 764 27.49 -36.20 9.26
N PHE A 765 28.58 -36.47 8.56
CA PHE A 765 28.73 -36.18 7.13
C PHE A 765 28.65 -37.50 6.37
N SER A 766 27.62 -37.68 5.53
CA SER A 766 27.43 -38.94 4.81
C SER A 766 27.17 -38.78 3.31
N TYR A 767 27.84 -39.59 2.49
CA TYR A 767 27.64 -39.69 1.04
C TYR A 767 27.74 -38.36 0.25
N ASN A 768 28.45 -37.36 0.78
CA ASN A 768 28.68 -36.08 0.09
C ASN A 768 29.73 -36.23 -1.03
N GLN A 769 29.59 -35.46 -2.10
CA GLN A 769 30.32 -35.71 -3.36
C GLN A 769 30.94 -34.44 -3.99
N ALA A 770 32.25 -34.51 -4.21
CA ALA A 770 33.03 -33.54 -4.99
C ALA A 770 33.43 -34.16 -6.35
N MET A 771 32.61 -33.92 -7.37
CA MET A 771 32.81 -34.47 -8.72
C MET A 771 33.63 -33.50 -9.59
N THR A 772 34.84 -33.87 -10.05
CA THR A 772 35.52 -33.34 -11.26
C THR A 772 36.97 -33.81 -11.35
N ARG A 773 37.41 -34.00 -12.59
CA ARG A 773 38.72 -34.53 -13.01
C ARG A 773 39.93 -33.65 -12.71
N ASP A 774 39.73 -32.37 -12.40
CA ASP A 774 40.76 -31.37 -12.74
C ASP A 774 41.57 -30.83 -11.55
N MET A 775 41.09 -30.92 -10.29
CA MET A 775 41.82 -30.36 -9.14
C MET A 775 41.38 -30.86 -7.75
N GLN A 776 42.16 -30.44 -6.74
CA GLN A 776 42.03 -30.82 -5.33
C GLN A 776 40.67 -30.44 -4.73
N GLY A 777 40.11 -31.31 -3.90
CA GLY A 777 38.87 -31.11 -3.17
C GLY A 777 38.51 -32.37 -2.40
N GLY A 778 37.86 -32.21 -1.24
CA GLY A 778 37.53 -33.27 -0.28
C GLY A 778 36.03 -33.39 -0.07
N GLY A 779 35.51 -34.63 -0.06
CA GLY A 779 34.09 -34.90 -0.34
C GLY A 779 33.12 -34.30 0.67
N ALA A 780 33.50 -34.24 1.96
CA ALA A 780 32.68 -33.66 3.02
C ALA A 780 33.10 -32.23 3.38
N VAL A 781 34.40 -31.95 3.60
CA VAL A 781 34.91 -30.65 4.01
C VAL A 781 36.17 -30.27 3.22
N VAL A 782 36.28 -29.00 2.84
CA VAL A 782 37.59 -28.40 2.54
C VAL A 782 37.80 -27.11 3.30
N GLY A 783 38.99 -26.92 3.86
CA GLY A 783 39.46 -25.64 4.38
C GLY A 783 40.69 -25.13 3.63
N ALA A 784 40.66 -23.88 3.18
CA ALA A 784 41.79 -23.15 2.62
C ALA A 784 42.16 -21.99 3.55
N GLY A 785 43.35 -22.02 4.16
CA GLY A 785 43.75 -21.05 5.19
C GLY A 785 42.82 -21.00 6.42
N ALA A 786 42.12 -22.11 6.69
CA ALA A 786 40.96 -22.18 7.58
C ALA A 786 41.21 -23.12 8.78
N SER A 787 40.53 -22.87 9.91
CA SER A 787 40.57 -23.78 11.07
C SER A 787 39.35 -24.71 11.09
N LEU A 788 39.59 -26.00 11.35
CA LEU A 788 38.54 -27.00 11.55
C LEU A 788 38.76 -27.77 12.86
N GLU A 789 37.81 -27.63 13.78
CA GLU A 789 37.68 -28.48 14.97
C GLU A 789 36.54 -29.47 14.77
N ALA A 790 36.74 -30.76 15.09
CA ALA A 790 35.70 -31.78 15.03
C ALA A 790 35.80 -32.77 16.20
N GLU A 791 34.78 -32.81 17.05
CA GLU A 791 34.67 -33.70 18.21
C GLU A 791 33.44 -34.63 18.08
N ARG A 792 33.63 -35.95 18.24
CA ARG A 792 32.58 -36.98 18.10
C ARG A 792 31.89 -37.01 16.72
N THR A 793 32.57 -36.58 15.67
CA THR A 793 31.99 -36.46 14.32
C THR A 793 32.18 -37.75 13.51
N GLN A 794 31.15 -38.12 12.75
CA GLN A 794 31.13 -39.28 11.86
C GLN A 794 31.26 -38.86 10.39
N TRP A 795 32.01 -39.64 9.62
CA TRP A 795 32.26 -39.42 8.20
C TRP A 795 32.03 -40.76 7.46
N GLU A 796 30.91 -40.94 6.76
CA GLU A 796 30.62 -42.18 6.02
C GLU A 796 30.44 -41.97 4.51
N GLY A 797 31.13 -42.76 3.68
CA GLY A 797 30.85 -42.86 2.24
C GLY A 797 31.08 -41.58 1.42
N ASN A 798 31.76 -40.58 1.99
CA ASN A 798 32.04 -39.31 1.31
C ASN A 798 33.12 -39.52 0.24
N MET A 799 32.94 -38.86 -0.91
CA MET A 799 33.72 -39.12 -2.11
C MET A 799 34.24 -37.82 -2.72
N ALA A 800 35.53 -37.82 -3.06
CA ALA A 800 36.11 -36.83 -3.96
C ALA A 800 36.96 -37.53 -5.02
N GLU A 801 37.10 -36.90 -6.19
CA GLU A 801 37.92 -37.48 -7.26
C GLU A 801 39.42 -37.44 -6.88
N LEU A 802 39.92 -36.31 -6.36
CA LEU A 802 41.36 -36.10 -6.21
C LEU A 802 41.94 -36.11 -4.77
N GLY A 803 41.31 -35.52 -3.75
CA GLY A 803 42.04 -35.25 -2.49
C GLY A 803 41.25 -35.27 -1.17
N GLY A 804 41.35 -36.34 -0.39
CA GLY A 804 40.77 -36.46 0.96
C GLY A 804 39.26 -36.65 0.95
N GLY A 805 38.78 -37.88 0.76
CA GLY A 805 37.37 -38.20 0.52
C GLY A 805 36.39 -37.69 1.59
N ALA A 806 36.85 -37.48 2.82
CA ALA A 806 36.11 -36.70 3.82
C ALA A 806 36.64 -35.27 3.96
N VAL A 807 37.90 -35.09 4.37
CA VAL A 807 38.45 -33.76 4.74
C VAL A 807 39.70 -33.43 3.93
N ALA A 808 39.75 -32.22 3.35
CA ALA A 808 40.98 -31.63 2.84
C ALA A 808 41.31 -30.31 3.55
N MET A 809 42.56 -30.10 3.96
CA MET A 809 43.03 -28.81 4.50
C MET A 809 44.23 -28.33 3.68
N LEU A 810 44.17 -27.08 3.23
CA LEU A 810 45.02 -26.51 2.19
C LEU A 810 45.61 -25.16 2.62
N GLY A 811 46.89 -24.95 2.35
CA GLY A 811 47.57 -23.67 2.53
C GLY A 811 48.05 -23.38 3.95
N GLU A 812 48.87 -22.34 4.08
CA GLU A 812 49.83 -22.21 5.17
C GLU A 812 49.21 -21.90 6.55
N ALA A 813 48.02 -21.31 6.59
CA ALA A 813 47.29 -21.00 7.82
C ALA A 813 46.28 -22.10 8.25
N ALA A 814 46.17 -23.22 7.54
CA ALA A 814 45.13 -24.20 7.81
C ALA A 814 45.40 -25.07 9.05
N ALA A 815 44.44 -25.16 9.98
CA ALA A 815 44.55 -25.90 11.25
C ALA A 815 43.48 -27.00 11.35
N LEU A 816 43.79 -28.13 12.02
CA LEU A 816 42.89 -29.30 12.09
C LEU A 816 42.97 -30.01 13.45
N SER A 817 41.83 -30.13 14.12
CA SER A 817 41.66 -30.84 15.38
C SER A 817 40.58 -31.91 15.24
N LEU A 818 40.94 -33.20 15.24
CA LEU A 818 39.98 -34.32 15.15
C LEU A 818 39.99 -35.14 16.45
N ARG A 819 38.90 -35.08 17.22
CA ARG A 819 38.75 -35.72 18.54
C ARG A 819 37.63 -36.76 18.50
N ASN A 820 37.89 -37.99 18.96
CA ASN A 820 36.92 -39.10 19.09
C ASN A 820 36.00 -39.29 17.86
N SER A 821 36.58 -39.19 16.66
CA SER A 821 35.86 -39.13 15.37
C SER A 821 36.16 -40.34 14.50
N SER A 822 35.23 -40.72 13.62
CA SER A 822 35.30 -41.97 12.86
C SER A 822 35.01 -41.81 11.36
N PHE A 823 35.89 -42.35 10.52
CA PHE A 823 35.82 -42.31 9.07
C PHE A 823 35.59 -43.74 8.53
N MET A 824 34.56 -43.91 7.69
CA MET A 824 34.16 -45.19 7.12
C MET A 824 33.87 -45.04 5.63
N ARG A 825 34.41 -45.94 4.79
CA ARG A 825 34.18 -45.96 3.32
C ARG A 825 34.41 -44.62 2.60
N CYS A 826 35.22 -43.71 3.15
CA CYS A 826 35.50 -42.41 2.51
C CYS A 826 36.68 -42.57 1.53
N SER A 827 36.53 -42.03 0.31
CA SER A 827 37.43 -42.34 -0.81
C SER A 827 37.86 -41.11 -1.63
N ALA A 828 39.15 -41.01 -1.92
CA ALA A 828 39.74 -40.10 -2.91
C ALA A 828 41.10 -40.63 -3.40
N PHE A 829 41.54 -40.21 -4.59
CA PHE A 829 42.80 -40.68 -5.20
C PHE A 829 44.04 -40.37 -4.34
N VAL A 830 44.16 -39.15 -3.82
CA VAL A 830 45.17 -38.76 -2.82
C VAL A 830 44.49 -38.68 -1.44
N GLY A 831 45.12 -39.26 -0.43
CA GLY A 831 44.74 -39.05 0.97
C GLY A 831 43.41 -39.65 1.41
N GLY A 832 42.77 -40.54 0.63
CA GLY A 832 41.76 -41.49 1.13
C GLY A 832 40.59 -40.86 1.90
N SER A 833 40.74 -40.70 3.22
CA SER A 833 39.84 -39.93 4.08
C SER A 833 40.28 -38.48 4.36
N VAL A 834 41.57 -38.24 4.66
CA VAL A 834 42.08 -36.91 5.06
C VAL A 834 43.31 -36.50 4.25
N MET A 835 43.28 -35.32 3.63
CA MET A 835 44.41 -34.74 2.90
C MET A 835 44.85 -33.41 3.51
N LEU A 836 46.15 -33.25 3.77
CA LEU A 836 46.75 -32.04 4.34
C LEU A 836 47.87 -31.54 3.43
N GLN A 837 47.72 -30.37 2.82
CA GLN A 837 48.64 -29.87 1.80
C GLN A 837 49.04 -28.41 2.04
N TRP A 838 50.35 -28.18 2.14
CA TRP A 838 50.97 -26.89 2.44
C TRP A 838 50.61 -26.22 3.79
N PRO A 839 50.28 -26.93 4.90
CA PRO A 839 50.22 -26.26 6.20
C PRO A 839 51.61 -25.73 6.58
N SER A 840 51.67 -24.53 7.17
CA SER A 840 52.90 -24.04 7.79
C SER A 840 53.18 -24.76 9.10
N VAL A 841 54.37 -24.57 9.67
CA VAL A 841 54.72 -25.13 10.98
C VAL A 841 53.99 -24.44 12.15
N LEU A 842 53.26 -23.35 11.91
CA LEU A 842 52.33 -22.77 12.88
C LEU A 842 50.94 -23.44 12.88
N ALA A 843 50.68 -24.36 11.93
CA ALA A 843 49.43 -25.11 11.89
C ALA A 843 49.32 -26.12 13.03
N SER A 844 48.29 -25.98 13.86
CA SER A 844 47.93 -26.96 14.88
C SER A 844 47.20 -28.15 14.24
N ILE A 845 47.90 -29.28 14.10
CA ILE A 845 47.32 -30.54 13.59
C ILE A 845 47.33 -31.60 14.70
N HIS A 846 46.15 -31.92 15.25
CA HIS A 846 45.99 -32.80 16.40
C HIS A 846 44.91 -33.85 16.15
N PHE A 847 45.24 -35.12 16.40
CA PHE A 847 44.30 -36.24 16.34
C PHE A 847 44.19 -36.90 17.71
N ARG A 848 42.97 -37.23 18.14
CA ARG A 848 42.74 -37.95 19.39
C ARG A 848 41.63 -38.97 19.22
N GLU A 849 41.85 -40.21 19.66
CA GLU A 849 40.84 -41.29 19.65
C GLU A 849 40.20 -41.53 18.25
N LEU A 850 40.99 -41.36 17.18
CA LEU A 850 40.57 -41.43 15.78
C LEU A 850 40.29 -42.86 15.29
N ARG A 851 39.27 -43.10 14.46
CA ARG A 851 39.01 -44.41 13.83
C ARG A 851 38.91 -44.30 12.32
N LEU A 852 39.67 -45.12 11.58
CA LEU A 852 39.65 -45.18 10.11
C LEU A 852 39.31 -46.60 9.63
N HIS A 853 38.25 -46.76 8.83
CA HIS A 853 37.78 -48.06 8.33
C HIS A 853 37.34 -47.95 6.85
N ASN A 854 38.32 -47.95 5.95
CA ASN A 854 38.11 -47.77 4.51
C ASN A 854 38.68 -48.99 3.74
N PRO A 855 37.82 -49.96 3.35
CA PRO A 855 38.24 -51.07 2.51
C PRO A 855 38.21 -50.68 1.02
N GLN A 856 39.28 -51.06 0.28
CA GLN A 856 39.65 -50.57 -1.08
C GLN A 856 40.16 -49.11 -1.06
N ASP A 857 41.22 -48.71 -1.76
CA ASP A 857 41.91 -49.31 -2.92
C ASP A 857 43.44 -49.14 -2.79
N ALA A 858 44.25 -50.03 -3.39
CA ALA A 858 45.66 -50.29 -3.00
C ALA A 858 46.69 -49.18 -3.31
N LEU A 859 46.23 -48.00 -3.73
CA LEU A 859 47.05 -46.81 -4.04
C LEU A 859 46.70 -45.59 -3.17
N ALA A 860 45.53 -45.57 -2.52
CA ALA A 860 45.02 -44.41 -1.78
C ALA A 860 45.29 -44.54 -0.27
N GLN A 861 46.26 -43.77 0.24
CA GLN A 861 46.62 -43.73 1.66
C GLN A 861 45.49 -43.09 2.49
N ASN A 862 45.19 -43.63 3.67
CA ASN A 862 44.06 -43.18 4.50
C ASN A 862 44.17 -41.72 4.98
N ILE A 863 45.40 -41.26 5.24
CA ILE A 863 45.75 -39.86 5.51
C ILE A 863 46.97 -39.52 4.63
N TYR A 864 46.98 -38.34 4.01
CA TYR A 864 48.12 -37.78 3.28
C TYR A 864 48.53 -36.42 3.87
N TRP A 865 49.84 -36.14 3.95
CA TRP A 865 50.39 -34.89 4.48
C TRP A 865 51.62 -34.43 3.70
N HIS A 866 51.63 -33.17 3.24
CA HIS A 866 52.70 -32.58 2.44
C HIS A 866 53.07 -31.17 2.93
N VAL A 867 54.34 -30.96 3.31
CA VAL A 867 54.90 -29.71 3.86
C VAL A 867 55.97 -29.14 2.92
N ASN A 868 56.05 -27.80 2.82
CA ASN A 868 56.99 -27.10 1.95
C ASN A 868 58.43 -27.04 2.50
N ASP A 869 58.61 -26.80 3.81
CA ASP A 869 59.92 -26.76 4.46
C ASP A 869 60.04 -27.87 5.54
N TRP A 870 60.95 -28.81 5.29
CA TRP A 870 61.21 -29.95 6.17
C TRP A 870 62.13 -29.62 7.36
N SER A 871 62.83 -28.48 7.34
CA SER A 871 63.75 -28.07 8.41
C SER A 871 63.03 -27.64 9.69
N LEU A 872 61.76 -27.28 9.59
CA LEU A 872 60.94 -26.73 10.67
C LEU A 872 60.02 -27.78 11.35
N VAL A 873 59.94 -29.01 10.83
CA VAL A 873 58.96 -30.06 11.21
C VAL A 873 59.11 -30.57 12.67
N GLY A 874 60.20 -30.22 13.37
CA GLY A 874 60.68 -30.85 14.61
C GLY A 874 59.76 -30.82 15.86
N SER A 875 58.62 -30.12 15.84
CA SER A 875 57.66 -30.12 16.96
C SER A 875 56.18 -30.02 16.58
N HIS A 876 55.84 -30.02 15.28
CA HIS A 876 54.48 -29.80 14.77
C HIS A 876 54.04 -30.88 13.76
N ALA A 877 54.56 -32.10 13.91
CA ALA A 877 54.04 -33.26 13.18
C ALA A 877 52.67 -33.69 13.76
N PRO A 878 51.71 -34.18 12.95
CA PRO A 878 50.39 -34.58 13.42
C PRO A 878 50.46 -35.62 14.54
N THR A 879 50.11 -35.22 15.76
CA THR A 879 50.11 -36.09 16.92
C THR A 879 48.83 -36.93 16.94
N CYS A 880 48.98 -38.24 17.19
CA CYS A 880 47.87 -39.06 17.70
C CYS A 880 47.99 -39.16 19.22
N GLU A 881 46.95 -38.74 19.93
CA GLU A 881 46.80 -38.95 21.36
C GLU A 881 45.74 -40.03 21.65
N GLY A 882 46.05 -40.95 22.56
CA GLY A 882 45.15 -42.05 22.91
C GLY A 882 44.99 -43.08 21.78
N ASN A 883 43.81 -43.69 21.70
CA ASN A 883 43.59 -44.90 20.90
C ASN A 883 43.16 -44.59 19.45
N CYS A 884 44.10 -44.19 18.60
CA CYS A 884 43.86 -44.13 17.16
C CYS A 884 43.92 -45.54 16.54
N THR A 885 42.91 -45.92 15.75
CA THR A 885 42.80 -47.26 15.13
C THR A 885 42.55 -47.16 13.63
N VAL A 886 43.24 -48.00 12.85
CA VAL A 886 43.17 -48.01 11.39
C VAL A 886 43.03 -49.43 10.88
N LEU A 887 42.04 -49.65 10.01
CA LEU A 887 41.68 -50.95 9.44
C LEU A 887 41.78 -50.86 7.91
N GLY A 888 42.97 -51.11 7.40
CA GLY A 888 43.38 -50.98 6.00
C GLY A 888 44.88 -50.72 5.90
N ASP A 889 45.42 -50.67 4.69
CA ASP A 889 46.84 -50.33 4.49
C ASP A 889 47.12 -48.84 4.77
N GLY A 890 48.27 -48.59 5.40
CA GLY A 890 48.91 -47.27 5.44
C GLY A 890 48.23 -46.15 6.23
N VAL A 891 48.68 -45.93 7.47
CA VAL A 891 48.97 -44.56 7.92
C VAL A 891 50.35 -44.22 7.39
N LEU A 892 50.43 -43.47 6.29
CA LEU A 892 51.70 -43.02 5.75
C LEU A 892 51.79 -41.49 5.84
N PHE A 893 52.60 -41.00 6.79
CA PHE A 893 53.17 -39.67 6.65
C PHE A 893 54.14 -39.71 5.47
N SER A 894 53.67 -39.35 4.28
CA SER A 894 54.38 -39.49 3.00
C SER A 894 55.50 -38.45 2.85
N THR A 895 56.52 -38.56 3.69
CA THR A 895 57.72 -37.72 3.65
C THR A 895 58.50 -37.96 2.35
N ASN A 896 58.74 -36.92 1.56
CA ASN A 896 59.62 -36.99 0.39
C ASN A 896 61.10 -37.06 0.81
N GLY A 897 61.54 -38.22 1.30
CA GLY A 897 62.95 -38.63 1.32
C GLY A 897 63.57 -39.02 2.67
N VAL A 898 62.99 -38.67 3.83
CA VAL A 898 63.61 -38.93 5.15
C VAL A 898 62.58 -39.48 6.14
N ARG A 899 62.84 -40.67 6.70
CA ARG A 899 62.01 -41.29 7.74
C ARG A 899 61.99 -40.46 9.04
N PRO A 900 60.82 -40.09 9.58
CA PRO A 900 60.71 -39.65 10.97
C PRO A 900 60.99 -40.81 11.95
N SER A 901 61.67 -40.53 13.06
CA SER A 901 61.83 -41.48 14.16
C SER A 901 60.61 -41.44 15.08
N VAL A 902 59.61 -42.28 14.80
CA VAL A 902 58.45 -42.46 15.69
C VAL A 902 58.87 -43.27 16.92
N THR A 903 58.67 -42.72 18.13
CA THR A 903 58.84 -43.47 19.39
C THR A 903 57.75 -44.52 19.51
N GLN A 904 58.15 -45.79 19.56
CA GLN A 904 57.27 -46.93 19.35
C GLN A 904 56.60 -47.42 20.65
N GLU A 905 55.49 -46.80 21.05
CA GLU A 905 54.51 -47.41 21.95
C GLU A 905 53.11 -47.39 21.31
N GLY A 906 52.49 -48.56 21.13
CA GLY A 906 51.08 -48.70 20.75
C GLY A 906 50.76 -49.35 19.38
N LEU A 907 51.61 -49.20 18.36
CA LEU A 907 51.33 -49.75 17.03
C LEU A 907 51.79 -51.21 16.87
N GLY A 908 50.81 -52.10 16.64
CA GLY A 908 51.03 -53.50 16.25
C GLY A 908 51.67 -53.63 14.87
N ALA A 909 52.34 -54.75 14.62
CA ALA A 909 53.18 -54.92 13.43
C ALA A 909 52.39 -54.95 12.11
N VAL A 910 52.85 -54.15 11.14
CA VAL A 910 52.53 -54.29 9.72
C VAL A 910 53.80 -54.75 9.01
N THR A 911 53.72 -55.84 8.24
CA THR A 911 54.85 -56.45 7.52
C THR A 911 55.18 -55.72 6.21
N SER A 912 56.40 -55.90 5.73
CA SER A 912 56.92 -55.32 4.50
C SER A 912 56.11 -55.68 3.25
N VAL A 913 55.90 -54.69 2.36
CA VAL A 913 55.50 -54.86 0.96
C VAL A 913 56.59 -54.27 0.05
N GLU A 914 56.81 -54.87 -1.11
CA GLU A 914 57.93 -54.57 -2.01
C GLU A 914 57.68 -53.33 -2.89
N ALA A 915 58.77 -52.75 -3.43
CA ALA A 915 58.71 -51.56 -4.25
C ALA A 915 58.27 -51.86 -5.70
N ALA A 916 57.02 -51.51 -6.03
CA ALA A 916 56.53 -51.52 -7.41
C ALA A 916 57.13 -50.36 -8.23
N SER A 917 58.24 -50.61 -8.91
CA SER A 917 58.89 -49.60 -9.76
C SER A 917 58.21 -49.45 -11.13
N GLY A 918 57.78 -48.24 -11.51
CA GLY A 918 57.58 -47.94 -12.94
C GLY A 918 56.46 -46.99 -13.38
N TYR A 919 56.29 -45.81 -12.78
CA TYR A 919 55.64 -44.68 -13.47
C TYR A 919 56.37 -43.35 -13.18
N SER A 920 56.62 -42.56 -14.22
CA SER A 920 57.28 -41.26 -14.11
C SER A 920 56.25 -40.15 -13.84
N ILE A 921 56.14 -39.73 -12.58
CA ILE A 921 55.42 -38.50 -12.23
C ILE A 921 56.23 -37.31 -12.79
N GLN A 922 55.66 -36.57 -13.75
CA GLN A 922 56.20 -35.25 -14.07
C GLN A 922 55.91 -34.29 -12.90
N PRO A 923 56.85 -33.41 -12.53
CA PRO A 923 56.58 -32.42 -11.50
C PRO A 923 55.44 -31.49 -11.95
N PRO A 924 54.44 -31.18 -11.09
CA PRO A 924 53.43 -30.20 -11.42
C PRO A 924 54.10 -28.83 -11.65
N ILE A 925 53.66 -28.13 -12.69
CA ILE A 925 54.21 -26.83 -13.07
C ILE A 925 53.86 -25.80 -11.98
N SER A 926 54.87 -25.07 -11.50
CA SER A 926 54.69 -24.01 -10.49
C SER A 926 53.85 -22.86 -11.06
N TYR A 927 52.57 -22.82 -10.69
CA TYR A 927 51.72 -21.64 -10.85
C TYR A 927 51.70 -20.84 -9.56
N TYR A 928 52.12 -19.58 -9.65
CA TYR A 928 51.89 -18.61 -8.57
C TYR A 928 50.39 -18.35 -8.42
N VAL A 929 49.93 -18.25 -7.17
CA VAL A 929 48.65 -17.60 -6.88
C VAL A 929 48.80 -16.13 -7.25
N LEU A 930 48.01 -15.69 -8.22
CA LEU A 930 47.85 -14.29 -8.58
C LEU A 930 46.44 -13.87 -8.19
N ASP A 931 46.34 -12.92 -7.25
CA ASP A 931 45.08 -12.25 -6.96
C ASP A 931 44.56 -11.57 -8.23
N TYR A 932 43.32 -11.88 -8.61
CA TYR A 932 42.69 -11.32 -9.81
C TYR A 932 41.27 -10.84 -9.52
N TYR A 933 41.14 -9.51 -9.43
CA TYR A 933 39.89 -8.83 -9.72
C TYR A 933 39.59 -8.86 -11.24
N SER A 934 38.30 -8.81 -11.57
CA SER A 934 37.68 -8.45 -12.87
C SER A 934 37.98 -9.26 -14.16
N ASN A 935 37.02 -10.13 -14.50
CA ASN A 935 36.36 -10.36 -15.80
C ASN A 935 36.98 -9.83 -17.12
N LEU A 936 37.03 -10.69 -18.16
CA LEU A 936 36.14 -10.62 -19.36
C LEU A 936 36.40 -11.74 -20.39
N ALA A 937 35.44 -11.98 -21.30
CA ALA A 937 35.49 -13.02 -22.34
C ALA A 937 35.90 -12.48 -23.74
N PRO A 938 36.51 -13.29 -24.63
CA PRO A 938 37.17 -12.80 -25.86
C PRO A 938 36.30 -12.81 -27.13
N ILE A 939 36.47 -11.79 -27.98
CA ILE A 939 36.02 -11.71 -29.39
C ILE A 939 37.21 -11.16 -30.23
N PRO A 940 37.44 -11.60 -31.50
CA PRO A 940 38.82 -11.70 -32.03
C PRO A 940 39.41 -10.47 -32.73
N VAL A 941 40.72 -10.52 -32.94
CA VAL A 941 41.61 -9.43 -33.42
C VAL A 941 41.71 -9.34 -34.95
N THR A 942 41.76 -8.11 -35.48
CA THR A 942 42.36 -7.81 -36.80
C THR A 942 43.28 -6.58 -36.77
N GLN A 943 44.54 -6.78 -37.17
CA GLN A 943 45.51 -5.88 -37.88
C GLN A 943 45.05 -4.43 -38.21
N ARG A 944 45.84 -3.33 -38.09
CA ARG A 944 47.31 -3.02 -38.13
C ARG A 944 47.53 -1.53 -37.67
N SER A 945 48.71 -0.92 -37.48
CA SER A 945 50.09 -1.30 -37.05
C SER A 945 51.07 -0.10 -37.16
N SER A 946 52.13 -0.01 -36.32
CA SER A 946 53.28 0.95 -36.35
C SER A 946 52.96 2.43 -36.07
N VAL A 947 53.74 3.24 -35.32
CA VAL A 947 55.21 3.49 -35.31
C VAL A 947 55.74 3.82 -33.88
N VAL A 948 57.07 3.83 -33.66
CA VAL A 948 57.76 4.04 -32.35
C VAL A 948 58.76 5.22 -32.41
N PRO A 949 58.83 6.07 -31.37
CA PRO A 949 60.07 6.31 -30.58
C PRO A 949 59.82 6.21 -29.04
N VAL A 950 60.57 5.45 -28.21
CA VAL A 950 61.99 5.57 -27.75
C VAL A 950 62.17 6.38 -26.44
N VAL A 951 62.49 5.66 -25.33
CA VAL A 951 63.49 5.92 -24.24
C VAL A 951 63.47 7.31 -23.52
N ALA A 952 63.52 7.49 -22.19
CA ALA A 952 63.82 6.64 -21.00
C ALA A 952 62.91 7.02 -19.79
N THR A 953 62.98 6.39 -18.59
CA THR A 953 64.07 6.52 -17.60
C THR A 953 64.00 5.39 -16.52
N LEU A 954 65.07 5.23 -15.74
CA LEU A 954 65.40 4.05 -14.92
C LEU A 954 64.68 3.92 -13.56
N TYR A 955 64.64 2.67 -13.09
CA TYR A 955 64.44 2.26 -11.69
C TYR A 955 65.63 2.64 -10.78
N GLY A 956 65.34 2.75 -9.47
CA GLY A 956 66.29 2.47 -8.40
C GLY A 956 65.77 2.92 -7.03
N GLN A 957 65.97 2.24 -5.90
CA GLN A 957 66.41 0.88 -5.56
C GLN A 957 66.55 0.89 -4.02
N LEU A 958 66.04 -0.13 -3.31
CA LEU A 958 66.61 -0.76 -2.08
C LEU A 958 66.92 0.09 -0.81
N ALA A 959 67.06 -0.46 0.41
CA ALA A 959 66.43 -1.62 1.08
C ALA A 959 66.87 -1.70 2.58
N SER A 960 66.02 -2.34 3.41
CA SER A 960 66.37 -3.26 4.53
C SER A 960 66.99 -2.78 5.86
N TYR A 961 66.72 -3.58 6.92
CA TYR A 961 67.41 -3.74 8.22
C TYR A 961 67.36 -2.56 9.24
N GLU A 962 67.30 -2.75 10.58
CA GLU A 962 67.25 -3.96 11.43
C GLU A 962 66.49 -3.70 12.77
N ASN A 963 66.32 -4.73 13.61
CA ASN A 963 65.77 -4.68 14.98
C ASN A 963 66.62 -3.86 15.98
N TRP A 964 66.02 -3.47 17.11
CA TRP A 964 66.55 -3.71 18.48
C TRP A 964 65.45 -3.53 19.55
N SER A 965 65.72 -3.93 20.80
CA SER A 965 64.71 -4.07 21.86
C SER A 965 65.19 -3.60 23.25
N VAL A 966 64.29 -3.67 24.26
CA VAL A 966 64.48 -3.42 25.71
C VAL A 966 64.35 -1.95 26.17
N GLY A 967 63.58 -1.73 27.25
CA GLY A 967 63.57 -0.47 28.02
C GLY A 967 62.19 -0.03 28.50
N GLY A 968 61.61 -0.69 29.51
CA GLY A 968 60.32 -0.30 30.09
C GLY A 968 60.42 0.62 31.31
N GLN A 969 59.40 1.44 31.56
CA GLN A 969 59.14 2.03 32.88
C GLN A 969 57.64 2.25 33.14
N ILE A 970 57.29 2.43 34.41
CA ILE A 970 55.92 2.37 34.94
C ILE A 970 55.38 3.78 35.17
N LEU A 971 54.10 4.02 34.86
CA LEU A 971 53.27 4.99 35.57
C LEU A 971 51.80 4.55 35.57
N GLN A 972 51.09 4.86 36.65
CA GLN A 972 49.74 4.36 36.92
C GLN A 972 48.67 5.44 36.67
N THR A 973 47.47 4.98 36.30
CA THR A 973 46.14 5.55 36.62
C THR A 973 45.89 7.06 36.49
N TYR A 974 44.81 7.41 35.78
CA TYR A 974 43.65 8.01 36.46
C TYR A 974 42.34 7.57 35.80
N ARG A 975 41.23 7.75 36.52
CA ARG A 975 39.84 7.43 36.13
C ARG A 975 39.01 8.73 36.09
N ASN A 976 37.74 8.57 35.73
CA ASN A 976 36.58 9.44 36.02
C ASN A 976 36.23 10.58 35.04
N PRO A 977 34.95 11.03 35.00
CA PRO A 977 34.24 11.19 33.73
C PRO A 977 33.39 12.49 33.60
N GLU A 978 32.53 12.52 32.57
CA GLU A 978 31.44 13.50 32.33
C GLU A 978 31.87 14.96 32.02
N GLY A 979 31.00 15.73 31.34
CA GLY A 979 31.15 17.20 31.21
C GLY A 979 31.16 17.76 29.77
N VAL A 980 30.03 18.34 29.37
CA VAL A 980 29.71 18.94 28.05
C VAL A 980 30.44 20.28 27.77
N TYR A 981 30.43 20.71 26.49
CA TYR A 981 30.64 22.08 25.93
C TYR A 981 32.04 22.53 25.42
N GLY A 982 32.25 22.35 24.10
CA GLY A 982 32.28 23.44 23.10
C GLY A 982 33.40 24.50 23.09
N ALA A 983 34.14 24.57 21.98
CA ALA A 983 34.90 25.76 21.54
C ALA A 983 35.05 25.80 20.01
N VAL A 984 35.18 27.01 19.44
CA VAL A 984 35.40 27.30 18.01
C VAL A 984 36.90 27.51 17.75
N TYR A 985 37.40 27.14 16.57
CA TYR A 985 38.56 27.79 15.96
C TYR A 985 38.42 27.94 14.44
N ASP A 986 39.19 28.86 13.87
CA ASP A 986 38.79 29.64 12.70
C ASP A 986 39.87 29.67 11.60
N ASN A 987 39.43 29.84 10.35
CA ASN A 987 40.17 30.33 9.17
C ASN A 987 41.63 29.90 8.87
N LEU A 988 41.83 29.34 7.66
CA LEU A 988 43.01 29.64 6.84
C LEU A 988 42.58 30.01 5.41
N VAL A 989 43.05 31.14 4.89
CA VAL A 989 42.72 31.66 3.55
C VAL A 989 43.92 31.51 2.62
N VAL A 990 43.67 31.07 1.38
CA VAL A 990 44.63 31.15 0.27
C VAL A 990 43.92 31.75 -0.96
N THR A 991 44.58 32.69 -1.64
CA THR A 991 44.03 33.51 -2.74
C THR A 991 44.54 33.06 -4.11
N GLY A 992 43.69 33.11 -5.14
CA GLY A 992 44.08 32.95 -6.55
C GLY A 992 43.00 33.46 -7.51
N ASP A 993 43.40 34.27 -8.50
CA ASP A 993 42.49 34.99 -9.41
C ASP A 993 42.06 34.16 -10.64
N PRO A 994 40.97 34.56 -11.34
CA PRO A 994 40.37 33.77 -12.42
C PRO A 994 41.00 34.05 -13.80
N GLY A 995 41.16 33.00 -14.62
CA GLY A 995 41.37 33.16 -16.06
C GLY A 995 42.30 32.13 -16.72
N SER A 996 41.84 30.90 -16.94
CA SER A 996 42.48 29.94 -17.85
C SER A 996 41.48 28.88 -18.32
N GLN A 997 41.25 28.78 -19.64
CA GLN A 997 40.57 27.64 -20.26
C GLN A 997 41.58 26.81 -21.05
N VAL A 998 41.62 25.50 -20.82
CA VAL A 998 42.04 24.48 -21.79
C VAL A 998 41.13 23.26 -21.58
N ASP A 999 40.70 22.64 -22.68
CA ASP A 999 39.69 21.57 -22.68
C ASP A 999 40.21 20.23 -22.14
N LEU A 1000 39.31 19.43 -21.56
CA LEU A 1000 39.56 18.02 -21.24
C LEU A 1000 38.66 17.12 -22.10
N PHE A 1001 39.27 16.32 -22.96
CA PHE A 1001 38.57 15.28 -23.72
C PHE A 1001 38.12 14.15 -22.78
N ILE A 1002 36.82 13.89 -22.70
CA ILE A 1002 36.27 12.71 -22.01
C ILE A 1002 36.07 11.59 -23.03
N MET A 1003 36.89 10.55 -22.95
CA MET A 1003 36.54 9.22 -23.48
C MET A 1003 35.75 8.47 -22.42
N THR A 1004 34.63 7.86 -22.81
CA THR A 1004 33.73 7.14 -21.90
C THR A 1004 34.14 5.68 -21.73
N GLY A 1005 34.33 5.24 -20.49
CA GLY A 1005 34.56 3.84 -20.17
C GLY A 1005 34.53 3.58 -18.65
N ALA A 1006 33.77 2.56 -18.25
CA ALA A 1006 33.62 1.98 -16.91
C ALA A 1006 33.28 2.93 -15.73
N ALA A 1007 32.24 2.56 -14.97
CA ALA A 1007 31.94 3.15 -13.66
C ALA A 1007 31.69 2.02 -12.65
N GLU A 1008 32.44 2.03 -11.55
CA GLU A 1008 32.21 1.16 -10.40
C GLU A 1008 31.29 1.85 -9.38
N TRP A 1009 30.85 1.09 -8.36
CA TRP A 1009 29.73 1.49 -7.51
C TRP A 1009 30.19 2.31 -6.29
N ALA A 1010 29.73 3.55 -6.19
CA ALA A 1010 29.76 4.34 -4.96
C ALA A 1010 28.49 5.20 -4.89
N TRP A 1011 27.76 5.14 -3.77
CA TRP A 1011 26.58 5.97 -3.54
C TRP A 1011 26.91 7.11 -2.57
N PHE A 1012 26.66 8.35 -3.01
CA PHE A 1012 26.51 9.51 -2.14
C PHE A 1012 25.37 10.38 -2.69
N LEU A 1013 24.55 10.95 -1.81
CA LEU A 1013 23.36 11.71 -2.20
C LEU A 1013 23.72 13.08 -2.79
N GLY A 1014 23.27 13.35 -4.02
CA GLY A 1014 23.51 14.62 -4.72
C GLY A 1014 22.70 14.73 -6.01
N SER A 1015 21.45 15.22 -5.92
CA SER A 1015 20.51 15.22 -7.03
C SER A 1015 20.79 16.33 -8.08
N VAL A 1016 21.12 15.94 -9.31
CA VAL A 1016 21.16 16.83 -10.48
C VAL A 1016 20.29 16.24 -11.60
N ARG A 1017 19.28 16.99 -12.06
CA ARG A 1017 18.42 16.58 -13.19
C ARG A 1017 19.04 16.96 -14.53
N VAL A 1018 19.11 16.03 -15.47
CA VAL A 1018 19.36 16.29 -16.90
C VAL A 1018 18.16 15.81 -17.71
N ASN A 1019 17.47 16.73 -18.40
CA ASN A 1019 16.38 16.37 -19.31
C ASN A 1019 16.93 15.91 -20.66
N LEU A 1020 16.42 14.78 -21.18
CA LEU A 1020 16.57 14.41 -22.59
C LEU A 1020 15.18 14.28 -23.23
N THR A 1021 14.90 15.18 -24.17
CA THR A 1021 13.63 15.23 -24.91
C THR A 1021 13.71 14.39 -26.18
N PHE A 1022 12.87 13.36 -26.32
CA PHE A 1022 12.72 12.62 -27.57
C PHE A 1022 11.44 13.04 -28.31
N CYS A 1023 11.60 13.60 -29.51
CA CYS A 1023 10.49 13.91 -30.40
C CYS A 1023 10.13 12.67 -31.24
N ASN A 1024 8.88 12.19 -31.12
CA ASN A 1024 8.33 11.23 -32.08
C ASN A 1024 8.01 11.91 -33.41
N GLN A 1025 8.41 11.28 -34.52
CA GLN A 1025 7.76 11.43 -35.83
C GLN A 1025 7.21 10.06 -36.27
N ALA A 1026 6.23 10.05 -37.18
CA ALA A 1026 5.29 8.93 -37.31
C ALA A 1026 5.04 8.48 -38.77
N ARG A 1027 4.39 7.31 -38.88
CA ARG A 1027 3.78 6.67 -40.09
C ARG A 1027 4.77 5.94 -41.03
N PRO A 1028 4.30 5.03 -41.92
CA PRO A 1028 3.17 4.07 -41.84
C PRO A 1028 3.61 2.62 -42.25
N PRO A 1029 2.71 1.59 -42.35
CA PRO A 1029 3.12 0.19 -42.52
C PRO A 1029 3.22 -0.32 -43.98
N LEU A 1030 3.84 -1.49 -44.16
CA LEU A 1030 3.81 -2.32 -45.39
C LEU A 1030 3.68 -3.83 -45.04
N HIS A 1031 3.16 -4.62 -45.98
CA HIS A 1031 2.86 -6.06 -45.88
C HIS A 1031 3.74 -6.90 -46.86
N PRO A 1032 3.67 -8.26 -46.91
CA PRO A 1032 4.84 -9.11 -47.23
C PRO A 1032 4.83 -9.81 -48.60
N LEU A 1033 6.02 -10.29 -49.01
CA LEU A 1033 6.31 -11.30 -50.05
C LEU A 1033 7.56 -12.09 -49.60
N GLN A 1034 7.56 -13.43 -49.53
CA GLN A 1034 7.92 -14.42 -50.59
C GLN A 1034 9.40 -14.38 -51.06
N ASP A 1035 10.12 -15.49 -51.33
CA ASP A 1035 9.96 -16.93 -50.99
C ASP A 1035 11.26 -17.71 -51.41
N ASN A 1036 11.36 -19.01 -51.10
CA ASN A 1036 12.40 -20.01 -51.47
C ASN A 1036 13.75 -19.90 -50.72
N SER A 1037 14.38 -20.97 -50.26
CA SER A 1037 14.45 -22.35 -50.82
C SER A 1037 14.73 -23.44 -49.77
N ASN A 1038 14.54 -24.72 -50.16
CA ASN A 1038 14.56 -25.95 -49.35
C ASN A 1038 14.72 -27.17 -50.32
N PRO A 1039 14.97 -28.44 -49.92
CA PRO A 1039 15.55 -29.04 -48.71
C PRO A 1039 16.87 -29.82 -49.07
N PRO A 1040 17.30 -31.01 -48.55
CA PRO A 1040 16.54 -32.24 -48.21
C PRO A 1040 16.82 -32.87 -46.81
N ALA A 1041 15.97 -33.83 -46.42
CA ALA A 1041 16.17 -34.77 -45.31
C ALA A 1041 16.61 -36.17 -45.84
N PRO A 1042 16.81 -37.21 -44.99
CA PRO A 1042 15.65 -38.04 -44.65
C PRO A 1042 15.62 -38.70 -43.24
N HIS A 1043 14.42 -39.17 -42.91
CA HIS A 1043 13.95 -39.98 -41.78
C HIS A 1043 14.83 -41.17 -41.31
N GLN A 1044 14.65 -41.54 -40.04
CA GLN A 1044 14.02 -42.85 -39.75
C GLN A 1044 13.16 -42.81 -38.46
N LEU A 1045 12.26 -43.79 -38.34
CA LEU A 1045 11.24 -43.89 -37.28
C LEU A 1045 10.96 -45.38 -37.00
N HIS A 1046 10.62 -45.74 -35.77
CA HIS A 1046 10.23 -47.11 -35.40
C HIS A 1046 9.08 -47.12 -34.39
N ILE A 1047 8.23 -48.15 -34.45
CA ILE A 1047 6.99 -48.32 -33.67
C ILE A 1047 6.93 -49.78 -33.23
N GLN A 1048 6.47 -50.06 -32.00
CA GLN A 1048 5.78 -51.33 -31.71
C GLN A 1048 4.76 -51.22 -30.57
N HIS A 1049 3.89 -52.23 -30.51
CA HIS A 1049 2.67 -52.39 -29.70
C HIS A 1049 3.00 -52.76 -28.21
N ILE A 1050 2.24 -52.44 -27.14
CA ILE A 1050 0.81 -52.39 -26.73
C ILE A 1050 0.62 -53.34 -25.50
N ASP A 1051 -0.54 -53.28 -24.82
CA ASP A 1051 -0.93 -54.06 -23.60
C ASP A 1051 -0.28 -53.59 -22.26
N GLU A 1052 -0.93 -53.57 -21.09
CA GLU A 1052 -2.32 -53.89 -20.68
C GLU A 1052 -2.71 -53.25 -19.30
N LEU A 1053 -4.01 -53.23 -18.93
CA LEU A 1053 -4.59 -53.10 -17.55
C LEU A 1053 -4.26 -51.83 -16.67
N THR A 1054 -5.10 -51.22 -15.81
CA THR A 1054 -6.58 -51.14 -15.63
C THR A 1054 -6.95 -49.92 -14.75
N LEU A 1055 -8.21 -49.45 -14.81
CA LEU A 1055 -8.83 -48.50 -13.85
C LEU A 1055 -9.93 -49.17 -13.01
N PRO A 1056 -10.29 -48.59 -11.85
CA PRO A 1056 -11.72 -48.50 -11.50
C PRO A 1056 -12.18 -47.15 -10.91
N HIS A 1057 -13.30 -46.64 -11.42
CA HIS A 1057 -14.24 -45.75 -10.70
C HIS A 1057 -15.51 -46.56 -10.34
N PRO A 1058 -16.29 -46.18 -9.31
CA PRO A 1058 -17.57 -45.45 -9.56
C PRO A 1058 -17.89 -44.43 -8.42
N LEU A 1059 -19.02 -43.69 -8.29
CA LEU A 1059 -20.42 -43.77 -8.77
C LEU A 1059 -21.04 -42.36 -9.04
N ARG A 1060 -22.23 -42.31 -9.67
CA ARG A 1060 -23.16 -41.16 -9.73
C ARG A 1060 -24.65 -41.60 -9.74
N PRO A 1061 -25.55 -40.79 -9.15
CA PRO A 1061 -26.98 -40.68 -9.50
C PRO A 1061 -27.42 -39.18 -9.68
N SER A 1062 -28.66 -38.79 -10.04
CA SER A 1062 -29.64 -39.34 -10.99
C SER A 1062 -30.78 -38.32 -11.28
N ASN A 1063 -31.05 -37.99 -12.56
CA ASN A 1063 -32.28 -37.33 -13.08
C ASN A 1063 -33.22 -38.42 -13.66
N PRO A 1064 -34.54 -38.22 -13.97
CA PRO A 1064 -35.16 -37.12 -14.76
C PRO A 1064 -36.64 -36.82 -14.29
N PRO A 1065 -37.71 -36.48 -15.09
CA PRO A 1065 -37.85 -36.09 -16.53
C PRO A 1065 -38.89 -34.98 -16.93
N HIS A 1066 -38.90 -34.67 -18.25
CA HIS A 1066 -39.98 -34.15 -19.13
C HIS A 1066 -40.12 -32.63 -19.46
N ALA A 1067 -40.72 -32.40 -20.64
CA ALA A 1067 -40.86 -31.18 -21.49
C ALA A 1067 -42.15 -31.38 -22.36
N PRO A 1068 -42.48 -30.67 -23.49
CA PRO A 1068 -41.77 -29.67 -24.32
C PRO A 1068 -42.68 -28.41 -24.60
N ASP A 1069 -42.71 -27.63 -25.70
CA ASP A 1069 -42.05 -27.61 -27.04
C ASP A 1069 -42.18 -26.22 -27.74
N SER A 1070 -41.44 -26.00 -28.84
CA SER A 1070 -41.59 -24.95 -29.90
C SER A 1070 -41.46 -23.44 -29.50
N ASP A 1071 -41.02 -22.50 -30.36
CA ASP A 1071 -40.63 -22.57 -31.78
C ASP A 1071 -39.48 -21.57 -32.13
N ALA A 1072 -38.99 -21.57 -33.38
CA ALA A 1072 -37.69 -21.02 -33.79
C ALA A 1072 -37.65 -19.54 -34.25
N LEU A 1073 -36.46 -18.89 -34.14
CA LEU A 1073 -35.76 -18.22 -35.25
C LEU A 1073 -34.28 -17.81 -34.92
N HIS A 1074 -33.54 -17.37 -35.95
CA HIS A 1074 -32.06 -17.31 -36.07
C HIS A 1074 -31.66 -16.09 -36.96
N PRO A 1075 -30.37 -15.77 -37.27
CA PRO A 1075 -29.07 -16.00 -36.61
C PRO A 1075 -28.04 -14.82 -36.68
N ARG A 1076 -26.89 -14.98 -35.97
CA ARG A 1076 -25.46 -14.65 -36.30
C ARG A 1076 -24.98 -13.34 -37.01
N GLN A 1077 -23.71 -13.02 -36.69
CA GLN A 1077 -22.75 -12.03 -37.23
C GLN A 1077 -22.27 -12.32 -38.70
N PRO A 1078 -21.24 -11.63 -39.27
CA PRO A 1078 -21.14 -10.20 -39.62
C PRO A 1078 -20.56 -9.95 -41.06
N LEU A 1079 -20.68 -8.75 -41.64
CA LEU A 1079 -19.74 -8.16 -42.65
C LEU A 1079 -20.28 -6.83 -43.26
N ALA A 1080 -19.41 -5.83 -43.47
CA ALA A 1080 -19.65 -4.70 -44.40
C ALA A 1080 -18.35 -3.98 -44.78
N CYS A 1081 -18.24 -3.47 -46.01
CA CYS A 1081 -17.06 -2.70 -46.44
C CYS A 1081 -17.39 -1.72 -47.60
N LEU A 1082 -16.75 -0.53 -47.59
CA LEU A 1082 -16.56 0.45 -48.67
C LEU A 1082 -17.75 1.29 -49.25
N ARG A 1083 -17.53 2.64 -49.16
CA ARG A 1083 -17.55 3.68 -50.24
C ARG A 1083 -18.70 4.71 -50.41
N LEU A 1084 -18.35 5.94 -49.94
CA LEU A 1084 -18.22 7.22 -50.69
C LEU A 1084 -19.42 8.16 -50.97
N MET A 1085 -19.05 9.46 -51.05
CA MET A 1085 -19.78 10.67 -51.49
C MET A 1085 -20.69 11.39 -50.44
N ASN A 1086 -20.75 12.74 -50.33
CA ASN A 1086 -19.78 13.81 -50.66
C ASN A 1086 -20.23 15.21 -50.11
N ILE A 1087 -19.35 15.97 -49.42
CA ILE A 1087 -19.32 17.49 -49.36
C ILE A 1087 -20.56 18.21 -48.70
N PRO A 1088 -20.50 19.48 -48.19
CA PRO A 1088 -19.44 20.52 -48.16
C PRO A 1088 -18.97 20.95 -46.74
N ALA A 1089 -18.14 22.00 -46.66
CA ALA A 1089 -17.55 22.52 -45.42
C ALA A 1089 -17.64 24.06 -45.27
N ARG A 1090 -17.72 24.54 -44.01
CA ARG A 1090 -17.41 25.88 -43.45
C ARG A 1090 -17.48 25.73 -41.90
N SER A 1091 -16.76 26.49 -41.07
CA SER A 1091 -15.79 27.57 -41.30
C SER A 1091 -14.76 27.63 -40.15
N VAL A 1092 -13.51 28.00 -40.45
CA VAL A 1092 -12.43 28.15 -39.45
C VAL A 1092 -12.22 29.62 -39.09
N ARG A 1093 -12.10 29.95 -37.79
CA ARG A 1093 -11.30 31.10 -37.32
C ARG A 1093 -10.01 30.59 -36.68
N LYS A 1094 -8.95 31.39 -36.78
CA LYS A 1094 -7.64 31.14 -36.16
C LYS A 1094 -7.44 32.14 -35.04
N GLU A 1095 -7.06 31.68 -33.85
CA GLU A 1095 -6.29 32.48 -32.89
C GLU A 1095 -5.11 31.64 -32.40
N ALA A 1096 -4.06 32.30 -31.90
CA ALA A 1096 -2.71 31.74 -31.89
C ALA A 1096 -2.16 31.49 -30.48
N ILE A 1097 -1.83 30.24 -30.18
CA ILE A 1097 -1.14 29.86 -28.94
C ILE A 1097 0.31 30.37 -29.01
N ARG A 1098 0.66 31.30 -28.12
CA ARG A 1098 2.06 31.61 -27.78
C ARG A 1098 2.47 30.76 -26.58
N CYS A 1099 3.39 29.81 -26.78
CA CYS A 1099 4.02 29.13 -25.65
C CYS A 1099 5.03 30.06 -24.96
N ILE A 1100 4.76 30.42 -23.71
CA ILE A 1100 5.76 31.01 -22.80
C ILE A 1100 6.20 29.90 -21.85
N ILE A 1101 7.49 29.58 -21.85
CA ILE A 1101 8.09 28.60 -20.92
C ILE A 1101 8.80 29.40 -19.83
N LEU A 1102 8.21 29.46 -18.64
CA LEU A 1102 8.85 29.96 -17.43
C LEU A 1102 9.29 28.77 -16.56
N ARG A 1103 10.58 28.70 -16.24
CA ARG A 1103 11.12 27.79 -15.23
C ARG A 1103 11.05 28.47 -13.87
N SER A 1104 10.31 27.91 -12.92
CA SER A 1104 10.47 28.24 -11.50
C SER A 1104 11.67 27.48 -10.91
N VAL A 1105 12.34 28.08 -9.93
CA VAL A 1105 13.48 27.49 -9.21
C VAL A 1105 13.12 27.40 -7.73
N GLY A 1106 13.04 26.19 -7.20
CA GLY A 1106 12.74 25.97 -5.79
C GLY A 1106 13.93 26.30 -4.87
N ARG A 1107 13.68 27.06 -3.81
CA ARG A 1107 14.46 27.09 -2.58
C ARG A 1107 13.54 26.76 -1.40
N PRO A 1108 13.99 26.01 -0.39
CA PRO A 1108 13.23 25.82 0.86
C PRO A 1108 13.43 27.00 1.82
N TYR A 1109 12.51 27.16 2.77
CA TYR A 1109 12.71 27.41 4.22
C TYR A 1109 11.57 28.23 4.84
N GLY A 1110 11.27 27.95 6.12
CA GLY A 1110 10.77 28.94 7.08
C GLY A 1110 9.27 28.95 7.35
N THR A 1111 8.92 28.72 8.62
CA THR A 1111 7.62 29.07 9.24
C THR A 1111 7.69 30.51 9.81
N PRO A 1112 6.58 31.15 10.24
CA PRO A 1112 6.31 32.52 9.83
C PRO A 1112 6.46 33.59 10.93
N ASP A 1113 6.40 34.88 10.53
CA ASP A 1113 5.82 35.93 11.40
C ASP A 1113 5.34 37.20 10.64
N VAL A 1114 4.39 37.89 11.30
CA VAL A 1114 3.65 39.14 11.04
C VAL A 1114 4.28 40.25 10.14
N GLY A 1115 3.46 40.97 9.32
CA GLY A 1115 3.72 42.41 9.04
C GLY A 1115 3.25 43.12 7.75
N TRP A 1116 1.94 43.33 7.53
CA TRP A 1116 1.23 44.47 6.89
C TRP A 1116 1.79 45.31 5.68
N THR A 1117 0.84 45.84 4.89
CA THR A 1117 0.87 47.01 3.95
C THR A 1117 1.56 46.94 2.56
N ASP A 1118 0.73 46.78 1.52
CA ASP A 1118 0.37 47.84 0.56
C ASP A 1118 1.48 48.57 -0.27
N LYS A 1119 1.78 48.10 -1.50
CA LYS A 1119 1.41 48.79 -2.78
C LYS A 1119 2.00 48.19 -4.09
N LEU A 1120 1.17 48.29 -5.14
CA LEU A 1120 1.46 48.54 -6.58
C LEU A 1120 2.95 48.69 -6.98
N SER A 1121 3.46 48.11 -8.09
CA SER A 1121 2.83 48.05 -9.42
C SER A 1121 3.55 47.13 -10.44
N ARG A 1122 2.80 46.63 -11.45
CA ARG A 1122 3.19 46.31 -12.85
C ARG A 1122 4.61 45.79 -13.14
N GLU A 1123 4.71 44.55 -13.61
CA GLU A 1123 4.63 44.23 -15.07
C GLU A 1123 4.01 42.83 -15.28
#